data_AF-A0A439D233-F1
#
_entry.id   AF-A0A439D233-F1
#
_cell.length_a   1.000
_cell.length_b   1.000
_cell.length_c   1.000
_cell.angle_alpha   90.00
_cell.angle_beta   90.00
_cell.angle_gamma   90.00
#
_symmetry.space_group_name_H-M   'P 1'
#
loop_
_entity.id
_entity.type
_entity.pdbx_description
1 polymer ?
#
loop_
_entity_poly.entity_id
_entity_poly.type
_entity_poly.pdbx_seq_one_letter_code
_entity_poly.pdbx_strand_id
1 'polypeptide(L)'
;MYFYHFHFTTLESTGDNTYWYGMKFVEMGQRMEEVIPGLYELVLTRTDAINLSQAYFHTCPHLEEFRTADLFAPIEGSDGWWTFHGRADNWIVMSNGLKMDPTHTENAVSAHPSVTGALVAGSHRFRLCLLIELKPERAPKSDEERQNILDELWPTINEANKASPRFGQVPKELVTFTSLDKPFSRASKGTIQRRLSIAAYEKEIDTLYARVGEGLLTNGLPPLQSTSAEGLLPFLQFLYSETLENHEIAAEDDLFSKGLDSLLIFMLVARIKAGLRKHGIPEEVLGRVDNTLLFTSTTLLSLAQKLSLVLSGPEGAIQSEHRDNADDVRGLLEKYEAKLPTILRGERQKALTVVLTGSRGSLGSYILAALLAREDVKKVYCLNRSSSGQADQIASFKAKGLPELQPERVKFLQTNLAEPNLGLSEEEYAGLTADVTAIVHNAYPVNFLMPVQSFEPQIQGLLNLLKLAQDGVRDPAVLFISSVAAAIPVSGSRGVVKEAVLDVEDAGSLLPQGYGRSKFVCEKLMEKYVSSSGGKGAILRVGQVAGPLEGTGVWNVWEWAPSMFLSSKFLGVAPESIGSATMEWIPVDVLGQIVGELMDDVAQREAGATIVYNVVNPRAASWDELLPAVKQVVPETVPAAEWVERLEASRDAGSHVLDQNPGLKLLDFYKQTFLGSDRQALVIEKQNLLWGSNAARNLSPVKPQNLTKWMKGWGL
;
A
#
# COMPACT_ATOMS: atom_id res chain seq x y z
N MET A 1 -6.21 42.54 -5.64
CA MET A 1 -7.62 42.47 -5.24
C MET A 1 -8.32 41.49 -6.18
N TYR A 2 -8.34 40.21 -5.82
CA TYR A 2 -8.98 39.12 -6.57
C TYR A 2 -9.76 38.26 -5.57
N PHE A 3 -10.95 38.71 -5.16
CA PHE A 3 -11.90 37.87 -4.44
C PHE A 3 -12.67 37.05 -5.47
N TYR A 4 -12.22 35.82 -5.74
CA TYR A 4 -12.94 34.88 -6.58
C TYR A 4 -13.46 33.72 -5.73
N HIS A 5 -14.78 33.47 -5.85
CA HIS A 5 -15.54 32.27 -5.43
C HIS A 5 -16.39 32.26 -4.13
N PHE A 6 -16.68 33.41 -3.52
CA PHE A 6 -17.76 33.49 -2.50
C PHE A 6 -18.87 34.43 -2.96
N HIS A 7 -19.69 33.99 -3.92
CA HIS A 7 -20.89 34.76 -4.28
C HIS A 7 -22.09 34.45 -3.41
N PHE A 8 -21.99 33.53 -2.45
CA PHE A 8 -23.16 33.10 -1.72
C PHE A 8 -22.98 32.88 -0.21
N THR A 9 -21.76 32.86 0.33
CA THR A 9 -21.56 32.79 1.79
C THR A 9 -21.36 34.18 2.38
N THR A 10 -22.16 34.55 3.38
CA THR A 10 -22.02 35.82 4.10
C THR A 10 -20.71 35.81 4.88
N LEU A 11 -19.87 36.84 4.69
CA LEU A 11 -18.56 36.98 5.32
C LEU A 11 -18.58 38.11 6.37
N GLU A 12 -17.93 37.89 7.50
CA GLU A 12 -17.67 38.93 8.50
C GLU A 12 -16.39 39.71 8.13
N SER A 13 -16.40 41.03 8.30
CA SER A 13 -15.21 41.89 8.11
C SER A 13 -14.66 42.31 9.48
N THR A 14 -13.33 42.36 9.64
CA THR A 14 -12.70 42.83 10.89
C THR A 14 -12.87 44.33 11.13
N GLY A 15 -13.16 45.11 10.08
CA GLY A 15 -13.19 46.58 10.14
C GLY A 15 -11.82 47.27 10.25
N ASP A 16 -10.73 46.55 10.53
CA ASP A 16 -9.39 47.08 10.84
C ASP A 16 -8.24 46.47 10.00
N ASN A 17 -8.54 45.71 8.94
CA ASN A 17 -7.57 45.02 8.06
C ASN A 17 -6.65 43.98 8.74
N THR A 18 -6.86 43.61 10.01
CA THR A 18 -6.02 42.66 10.74
C THR A 18 -5.89 41.30 10.03
N TYR A 19 -6.98 40.81 9.41
CA TYR A 19 -6.99 39.56 8.63
C TYR A 19 -7.32 39.83 7.16
N TRP A 20 -6.58 40.74 6.51
CA TRP A 20 -6.84 41.11 5.10
C TRP A 20 -6.75 39.93 4.10
N TYR A 21 -6.09 38.84 4.47
CA TYR A 21 -5.93 37.60 3.68
C TYR A 21 -6.83 36.45 4.18
N GLY A 22 -7.60 36.69 5.24
CA GLY A 22 -8.47 35.70 5.86
C GLY A 22 -9.95 35.98 5.58
N MET A 23 -10.78 34.99 5.88
CA MET A 23 -12.23 35.05 5.80
C MET A 23 -12.86 34.37 6.99
N LYS A 24 -13.91 35.00 7.53
CA LYS A 24 -14.73 34.45 8.60
C LYS A 24 -16.15 34.29 8.08
N PHE A 25 -16.66 33.06 8.19
CA PHE A 25 -17.98 32.70 7.68
C PHE A 25 -19.05 33.01 8.72
N VAL A 26 -20.14 33.66 8.30
CA VAL A 26 -21.34 33.79 9.15
C VAL A 26 -21.93 32.41 9.37
N GLU A 27 -22.13 32.02 10.62
CA GLU A 27 -22.62 30.69 10.98
C GLU A 27 -24.08 30.48 10.52
N MET A 28 -24.28 29.57 9.57
CA MET A 28 -25.57 29.19 8.99
C MET A 28 -25.80 27.67 9.01
N GLY A 29 -24.93 26.92 9.71
CA GLY A 29 -24.94 25.45 9.75
C GLY A 29 -23.97 24.76 8.78
N GLN A 30 -23.07 25.51 8.17
CA GLN A 30 -21.92 24.97 7.45
C GLN A 30 -20.88 24.37 8.42
N ARG A 31 -20.11 23.39 7.96
CA ARG A 31 -19.03 22.75 8.72
C ARG A 31 -17.70 22.92 7.98
N MET A 32 -16.62 22.96 8.75
CA MET A 32 -15.25 22.80 8.25
C MET A 32 -14.79 21.39 8.63
N GLU A 33 -14.65 20.50 7.66
CA GLU A 33 -14.26 19.10 7.88
C GLU A 33 -12.80 18.90 7.49
N GLU A 34 -11.96 18.45 8.44
CA GLU A 34 -10.55 18.20 8.15
C GLU A 34 -10.41 17.05 7.14
N VAL A 35 -9.78 17.33 6.00
CA VAL A 35 -9.56 16.33 4.94
C VAL A 35 -8.13 15.80 5.02
N ILE A 36 -7.18 16.67 5.38
CA ILE A 36 -5.75 16.39 5.56
C ILE A 36 -5.29 17.26 6.73
N PRO A 37 -4.33 16.82 7.58
CA PRO A 37 -3.89 17.60 8.73
C PRO A 37 -3.62 19.07 8.40
N GLY A 38 -4.38 19.97 9.02
CA GLY A 38 -4.28 21.42 8.84
C GLY A 38 -5.07 22.00 7.66
N LEU A 39 -5.76 21.19 6.85
CA LEU A 39 -6.62 21.61 5.74
C LEU A 39 -8.04 21.04 5.87
N TYR A 40 -9.01 21.94 5.81
CA TYR A 40 -10.43 21.69 6.06
C TYR A 40 -11.25 22.01 4.83
N GLU A 41 -12.19 21.15 4.46
CA GLU A 41 -13.16 21.41 3.40
C GLU A 41 -14.41 22.10 3.96
N LEU A 42 -14.89 23.12 3.24
CA LEU A 42 -16.19 23.72 3.53
C LEU A 42 -17.33 22.81 3.06
N VAL A 43 -18.17 22.42 4.01
CA VAL A 43 -19.32 21.55 3.80
C VAL A 43 -20.60 22.31 4.15
N LEU A 44 -21.52 22.42 3.19
CA LEU A 44 -22.82 23.07 3.39
C LEU A 44 -23.86 22.01 3.74
N THR A 45 -24.38 22.05 4.96
CA THR A 45 -25.50 21.19 5.38
C THR A 45 -26.82 21.83 4.98
N ARG A 46 -27.83 21.04 4.61
CA ARG A 46 -29.18 21.56 4.35
C ARG A 46 -29.82 22.07 5.64
N THR A 47 -29.81 23.39 5.82
CA THR A 47 -30.53 24.10 6.89
C THR A 47 -31.52 25.07 6.28
N ASP A 48 -32.52 25.52 7.05
CA ASP A 48 -33.47 26.55 6.55
C ASP A 48 -32.75 27.81 6.09
N ALA A 49 -31.69 28.24 6.81
CA ALA A 49 -30.88 29.40 6.46
C ALA A 49 -30.06 29.21 5.16
N ILE A 50 -29.42 28.04 4.99
CA ILE A 50 -28.68 27.71 3.77
C ILE A 50 -29.63 27.51 2.59
N ASN A 51 -30.79 26.91 2.80
CA ASN A 51 -31.79 26.68 1.76
C ASN A 51 -32.48 27.98 1.28
N LEU A 52 -32.54 29.00 2.15
CA LEU A 52 -33.01 30.35 1.79
C LEU A 52 -31.95 31.19 1.07
N SER A 53 -30.67 30.97 1.37
CA SER A 53 -29.55 31.76 0.83
C SER A 53 -28.82 31.12 -0.36
N GLN A 54 -28.90 29.79 -0.52
CA GLN A 54 -28.20 29.01 -1.54
C GLN A 54 -29.15 28.27 -2.48
N ALA A 55 -28.86 28.27 -3.78
CA ALA A 55 -29.66 27.56 -4.78
C ALA A 55 -29.33 26.05 -4.93
N TYR A 56 -28.30 25.54 -4.24
CA TYR A 56 -27.81 24.16 -4.43
C TYR A 56 -28.88 23.11 -4.18
N PHE A 57 -29.58 23.22 -3.05
CA PHE A 57 -30.64 22.27 -2.66
C PHE A 57 -31.96 22.47 -3.41
N HIS A 58 -32.13 23.58 -4.13
CA HIS A 58 -33.24 23.74 -5.09
C HIS A 58 -32.93 23.03 -6.42
N THR A 59 -31.66 23.05 -6.83
CA THR A 59 -31.19 22.42 -8.08
C THR A 59 -31.00 20.91 -7.90
N CYS A 60 -30.54 20.48 -6.72
CA CYS A 60 -30.32 19.09 -6.34
C CYS A 60 -31.11 18.76 -5.06
N PRO A 61 -32.46 18.63 -5.13
CA PRO A 61 -33.33 18.52 -3.94
C PRO A 61 -33.18 17.24 -3.13
N HIS A 62 -32.47 16.24 -3.66
CA HIS A 62 -32.15 14.97 -3.02
C HIS A 62 -30.89 15.04 -2.14
N LEU A 63 -30.12 16.13 -2.21
CA LEU A 63 -28.94 16.30 -1.37
C LEU A 63 -29.33 16.87 -0.01
N GLU A 64 -28.79 16.28 1.05
CA GLU A 64 -28.86 16.80 2.42
C GLU A 64 -27.56 17.52 2.82
N GLU A 65 -26.49 17.31 2.04
CA GLU A 65 -25.18 17.92 2.21
C GLU A 65 -24.59 18.25 0.84
N PHE A 66 -23.92 19.39 0.73
CA PHE A 66 -23.16 19.78 -0.44
C PHE A 66 -21.71 20.07 -0.03
N ARG A 67 -20.80 19.23 -0.53
CA ARG A 67 -19.34 19.38 -0.34
C ARG A 67 -18.80 20.30 -1.42
N THR A 68 -18.21 21.44 -1.04
CA THR A 68 -17.82 22.46 -2.03
C THR A 68 -16.51 22.14 -2.74
N ALA A 69 -15.72 21.21 -2.19
CA ALA A 69 -14.31 20.96 -2.50
C ALA A 69 -13.37 22.14 -2.18
N ASP A 70 -13.84 23.24 -1.59
CA ASP A 70 -12.99 24.38 -1.23
C ASP A 70 -12.24 24.09 0.08
N LEU A 71 -10.91 24.22 0.06
CA LEU A 71 -10.02 23.93 1.18
C LEU A 71 -9.58 25.19 1.90
N PHE A 72 -9.52 25.10 3.22
CA PHE A 72 -9.18 26.20 4.13
C PHE A 72 -8.22 25.75 5.23
N ALA A 73 -7.42 26.67 5.74
CA ALA A 73 -6.61 26.47 6.93
C ALA A 73 -6.98 27.52 8.00
N PRO A 74 -7.04 27.15 9.29
CA PRO A 74 -7.32 28.11 10.35
C PRO A 74 -6.13 29.07 10.51
N ILE A 75 -6.40 30.35 10.77
CA ILE A 75 -5.34 31.30 11.12
C ILE A 75 -5.00 31.12 12.61
N GLU A 76 -3.76 30.73 12.91
CA GLU A 76 -3.33 30.48 14.29
C GLU A 76 -3.55 31.72 15.19
N GLY A 77 -4.09 31.49 16.39
CA GLY A 77 -4.37 32.55 17.36
C GLY A 77 -5.59 33.44 17.03
N SER A 78 -6.36 33.09 16.01
CA SER A 78 -7.61 33.78 15.66
C SER A 78 -8.85 32.93 15.97
N ASP A 79 -9.97 33.57 16.30
CA ASP A 79 -11.25 32.89 16.52
C ASP A 79 -12.09 32.88 15.23
N GLY A 80 -12.19 31.72 14.59
CA GLY A 80 -13.05 31.48 13.43
C GLY A 80 -12.57 32.06 12.09
N TRP A 81 -11.32 32.49 11.97
CA TRP A 81 -10.76 32.97 10.69
C TRP A 81 -10.03 31.88 9.92
N TRP A 82 -10.26 31.88 8.61
CA TRP A 82 -9.78 30.86 7.69
C TRP A 82 -9.06 31.51 6.51
N THR A 83 -7.97 30.89 6.05
CA THR A 83 -7.32 31.23 4.78
C THR A 83 -7.77 30.23 3.72
N PHE A 84 -8.12 30.68 2.52
CA PHE A 84 -8.46 29.79 1.41
C PHE A 84 -7.19 29.21 0.77
N HIS A 85 -7.14 27.89 0.62
CA HIS A 85 -5.99 27.12 0.12
C HIS A 85 -6.28 26.36 -1.18
N GLY A 86 -7.33 26.75 -1.92
CA GLY A 86 -7.66 26.17 -3.23
C GLY A 86 -8.78 25.14 -3.14
N ARG A 87 -8.87 24.26 -4.14
CA ARG A 87 -9.89 23.21 -4.19
C ARG A 87 -9.29 21.81 -4.22
N ALA A 88 -9.89 20.89 -3.48
CA ALA A 88 -9.50 19.48 -3.42
C ALA A 88 -9.59 18.78 -4.79
N ASP A 89 -10.52 19.20 -5.65
CA ASP A 89 -10.66 18.68 -7.01
C ASP A 89 -9.69 19.31 -8.02
N ASN A 90 -8.88 20.29 -7.60
CA ASN A 90 -7.81 20.86 -8.43
C ASN A 90 -6.48 20.12 -8.25
N TRP A 91 -6.37 19.23 -7.27
CA TRP A 91 -5.16 18.45 -7.03
C TRP A 91 -5.00 17.34 -8.07
N ILE A 92 -3.77 17.20 -8.56
CA ILE A 92 -3.39 16.15 -9.49
C ILE A 92 -2.84 14.97 -8.70
N VAL A 93 -3.51 13.83 -8.80
CA VAL A 93 -3.05 12.57 -8.20
C VAL A 93 -2.18 11.85 -9.20
N MET A 94 -0.89 11.71 -8.91
CA MET A 94 0.09 11.05 -9.78
C MET A 94 0.02 9.52 -9.60
N SER A 95 0.63 8.75 -10.51
CA SER A 95 0.59 7.27 -10.47
C SER A 95 1.24 6.67 -9.22
N ASN A 96 2.09 7.43 -8.55
CA ASN A 96 2.78 7.08 -7.31
C ASN A 96 2.00 7.48 -6.04
N GLY A 97 0.78 8.00 -6.18
CA GLY A 97 -0.07 8.43 -5.07
C GLY A 97 0.29 9.81 -4.49
N LEU A 98 1.36 10.45 -4.97
CA LEU A 98 1.65 11.84 -4.63
C LEU A 98 0.58 12.75 -5.20
N LYS A 99 0.23 13.78 -4.44
CA LYS A 99 -0.74 14.81 -4.85
C LYS A 99 -0.01 16.13 -5.03
N MET A 100 -0.30 16.82 -6.13
CA MET A 100 0.30 18.10 -6.47
C MET A 100 -0.79 19.13 -6.72
N ASP A 101 -0.68 20.29 -6.08
CA ASP A 101 -1.50 21.46 -6.39
C ASP A 101 -0.84 22.27 -7.54
N PRO A 102 -1.47 22.33 -8.72
CA PRO A 102 -0.89 22.97 -9.90
C PRO A 102 -1.05 24.49 -9.91
N THR A 103 -1.80 25.06 -8.96
CA THR A 103 -2.27 26.45 -9.01
C THR A 103 -1.12 27.45 -9.15
N HIS A 104 -0.02 27.25 -8.40
CA HIS A 104 1.14 28.14 -8.49
C HIS A 104 1.78 28.12 -9.88
N THR A 105 2.07 26.93 -10.40
CA THR A 105 2.70 26.73 -11.71
C THR A 105 1.84 27.30 -12.83
N GLU A 106 0.54 27.02 -12.80
CA GLU A 106 -0.40 27.50 -13.82
C GLU A 106 -0.52 29.02 -13.83
N ASN A 107 -0.62 29.65 -12.65
CA ASN A 107 -0.69 31.11 -12.54
C ASN A 107 0.60 31.78 -13.00
N ALA A 108 1.76 31.25 -12.60
CA ALA A 108 3.07 31.79 -12.99
C ALA A 108 3.28 31.76 -14.51
N VAL A 109 2.94 30.64 -15.16
CA VAL A 109 3.07 30.50 -16.61
C VAL A 109 2.00 31.33 -17.34
N SER A 110 0.77 31.38 -16.83
CA SER A 110 -0.31 32.18 -17.42
C SER A 110 -0.06 33.70 -17.34
N ALA A 111 0.78 34.16 -16.40
CA ALA A 111 1.17 35.56 -16.30
C ALA A 111 2.13 36.01 -17.41
N HIS A 112 2.69 35.09 -18.20
CA HIS A 112 3.62 35.43 -19.28
C HIS A 112 2.90 36.17 -20.43
N PRO A 113 3.47 37.25 -21.01
CA PRO A 113 2.79 38.06 -22.04
C PRO A 113 2.32 37.32 -23.29
N SER A 114 2.96 36.20 -23.63
CA SER A 114 2.64 35.37 -24.81
C SER A 114 1.57 34.29 -24.54
N VAL A 115 1.12 34.13 -23.29
CA VAL A 115 0.24 33.03 -22.84
C VAL A 115 -1.17 33.54 -22.54
N THR A 116 -2.18 32.83 -23.03
CA THR A 116 -3.61 33.04 -22.75
C THR A 116 -4.09 32.16 -21.59
N GLY A 117 -3.47 31.00 -21.40
CA GLY A 117 -3.73 30.10 -20.28
C GLY A 117 -2.71 28.97 -20.20
N ALA A 118 -2.55 28.41 -19.01
CA ALA A 118 -1.69 27.25 -18.78
C ALA A 118 -2.41 26.22 -17.91
N LEU A 119 -2.16 24.94 -18.17
CA LEU A 119 -2.78 23.84 -17.46
C LEU A 119 -1.76 22.71 -17.23
N VAL A 120 -1.53 22.35 -15.98
CA VAL A 120 -0.72 21.19 -15.61
C VAL A 120 -1.58 19.93 -15.68
N ALA A 121 -1.07 18.87 -16.27
CA ALA A 121 -1.76 17.58 -16.40
C ALA A 121 -0.82 16.43 -16.01
N GLY A 122 -1.27 15.19 -16.18
CA GLY A 122 -0.53 14.00 -15.75
C GLY A 122 -1.12 13.29 -14.53
N SER A 123 -2.45 13.38 -14.34
CA SER A 123 -3.14 12.49 -13.38
C SER A 123 -2.86 11.04 -13.75
N HIS A 124 -2.49 10.23 -12.76
CA HIS A 124 -2.08 8.83 -12.93
C HIS A 124 -0.88 8.65 -13.87
N ARG A 125 -0.07 9.69 -14.06
CA ARG A 125 1.23 9.62 -14.76
C ARG A 125 2.37 9.83 -13.77
N PHE A 126 3.56 9.35 -14.14
CA PHE A 126 4.75 9.37 -13.30
C PHE A 126 5.42 10.75 -13.20
N ARG A 127 5.23 11.60 -14.22
CA ARG A 127 5.66 13.01 -14.25
C ARG A 127 4.49 13.87 -14.65
N LEU A 128 4.44 15.12 -14.21
CA LEU A 128 3.46 16.09 -14.71
C LEU A 128 3.86 16.61 -16.10
N CYS A 129 2.87 17.01 -16.89
CA CYS A 129 3.08 17.72 -18.15
C CYS A 129 2.38 19.09 -18.09
N LEU A 130 2.79 20.01 -18.95
CA LEU A 130 2.25 21.37 -19.02
C LEU A 130 1.71 21.64 -20.41
N LEU A 131 0.43 21.99 -20.48
CA LEU A 131 -0.23 22.48 -21.68
C LEU A 131 -0.30 24.01 -21.61
N ILE A 132 0.13 24.67 -22.69
CA ILE A 132 0.15 26.14 -22.77
C ILE A 132 -0.70 26.57 -23.96
N GLU A 133 -1.70 27.42 -23.69
CA GLU A 133 -2.47 28.10 -24.72
C GLU A 133 -1.84 29.47 -24.99
N LEU A 134 -1.33 29.64 -26.21
CA LEU A 134 -0.68 30.88 -26.64
C LEU A 134 -1.70 31.90 -27.15
N LYS A 135 -1.30 33.17 -27.19
CA LYS A 135 -2.07 34.19 -27.91
C LYS A 135 -2.11 33.87 -29.42
N PRO A 136 -3.19 34.19 -30.15
CA PRO A 136 -3.34 33.83 -31.55
C PRO A 136 -2.16 34.24 -32.45
N GLU A 137 -1.59 35.42 -32.20
CA GLU A 137 -0.44 35.97 -32.92
C GLU A 137 0.90 35.25 -32.62
N ARG A 138 0.94 34.41 -31.59
CA ARG A 138 2.12 33.64 -31.16
C ARG A 138 1.99 32.14 -31.43
N ALA A 139 0.93 31.68 -32.08
CA ALA A 139 0.76 30.26 -32.36
C ALA A 139 1.82 29.76 -33.35
N PRO A 140 2.56 28.68 -33.01
CA PRO A 140 3.65 28.18 -33.85
C PRO A 140 3.11 27.61 -35.17
N LYS A 141 3.77 27.96 -36.27
CA LYS A 141 3.46 27.48 -37.63
C LYS A 141 4.41 26.36 -38.09
N SER A 142 5.49 26.13 -37.36
CA SER A 142 6.46 25.05 -37.59
C SER A 142 7.00 24.50 -36.27
N ASP A 143 7.62 23.31 -36.31
CA ASP A 143 8.28 22.72 -35.14
C ASP A 143 9.49 23.55 -34.65
N GLU A 144 10.16 24.26 -35.57
CA GLU A 144 11.26 25.17 -35.23
C GLU A 144 10.76 26.40 -34.46
N GLU A 145 9.66 27.01 -34.93
CA GLU A 145 9.02 28.13 -34.23
C GLU A 145 8.48 27.69 -32.87
N ARG A 146 7.91 26.48 -32.80
CA ARG A 146 7.49 25.84 -31.55
C ARG A 146 8.64 25.74 -30.54
N GLN A 147 9.82 25.28 -30.97
CA GLN A 147 10.97 25.13 -30.09
C GLN A 147 11.49 26.50 -29.62
N ASN A 148 11.56 27.49 -30.51
CA ASN A 148 11.98 28.84 -30.16
C ASN A 148 11.04 29.50 -29.12
N ILE A 149 9.73 29.31 -29.27
CA ILE A 149 8.74 29.81 -28.29
C ILE A 149 8.89 29.09 -26.94
N LEU A 150 9.12 27.77 -26.96
CA LEU A 150 9.36 27.01 -25.73
C LEU A 150 10.65 27.46 -25.02
N ASP A 151 11.71 27.76 -25.77
CA ASP A 151 12.97 28.27 -25.23
C ASP A 151 12.80 29.66 -24.60
N GLU A 152 11.99 30.52 -25.20
CA GLU A 152 11.60 31.83 -24.65
C GLU A 152 10.79 31.70 -23.35
N LEU A 153 9.86 30.75 -23.29
CA LEU A 153 9.00 30.52 -22.11
C LEU A 153 9.72 29.76 -20.99
N TRP A 154 10.78 29.03 -21.31
CA TRP A 154 11.46 28.13 -20.37
C TRP A 154 11.95 28.81 -19.10
N PRO A 155 12.53 30.03 -19.11
CA PRO A 155 12.89 30.73 -17.88
C PRO A 155 11.72 30.90 -16.90
N THR A 156 10.52 31.25 -17.39
CA THR A 156 9.31 31.38 -16.56
C THR A 156 8.84 30.04 -16.03
N ILE A 157 8.82 29.01 -16.87
CA ILE A 157 8.46 27.63 -16.47
C ILE A 157 9.44 27.09 -15.44
N ASN A 158 10.74 27.34 -15.65
CA ASN A 158 11.80 26.88 -14.75
C ASN A 158 11.73 27.59 -13.40
N GLU A 159 11.37 28.87 -13.35
CA GLU A 159 11.16 29.57 -12.09
C GLU A 159 9.94 29.01 -11.33
N ALA A 160 8.84 28.72 -12.04
CA ALA A 160 7.69 28.04 -11.45
C ALA A 160 8.02 26.60 -10.95
N ASN A 161 8.91 25.90 -11.66
CA ASN A 161 9.44 24.60 -11.23
C ASN A 161 10.25 24.72 -9.94
N LYS A 162 11.10 25.75 -9.77
CA LYS A 162 11.89 25.92 -8.53
C LYS A 162 11.01 26.14 -7.30
N ALA A 163 9.85 26.77 -7.47
CA ALA A 163 8.86 26.96 -6.41
C ALA A 163 7.98 25.72 -6.18
N SER A 164 8.07 24.69 -7.02
CA SER A 164 7.33 23.43 -6.91
C SER A 164 8.20 22.32 -6.32
N PRO A 165 7.63 21.37 -5.54
CA PRO A 165 8.34 20.17 -5.13
C PRO A 165 8.94 19.43 -6.34
N ARG A 166 10.10 18.78 -6.19
CA ARG A 166 10.80 18.13 -7.32
C ARG A 166 9.97 17.12 -8.11
N PHE A 167 9.02 16.43 -7.46
CA PHE A 167 8.07 15.52 -8.15
C PHE A 167 7.01 16.26 -8.96
N GLY A 168 6.70 17.51 -8.61
CA GLY A 168 5.76 18.40 -9.28
C GLY A 168 6.39 19.29 -10.35
N GLN A 169 7.71 19.21 -10.55
CA GLN A 169 8.40 19.95 -11.61
C GLN A 169 8.10 19.34 -12.97
N VAL A 170 7.79 20.20 -13.95
CA VAL A 170 7.50 19.80 -15.33
C VAL A 170 8.79 19.86 -16.17
N PRO A 171 9.28 18.73 -16.69
CA PRO A 171 10.40 18.69 -17.63
C PRO A 171 10.08 19.44 -18.92
N LYS A 172 11.11 20.00 -19.57
CA LYS A 172 10.95 20.78 -20.81
C LYS A 172 10.32 19.96 -21.93
N GLU A 173 10.64 18.69 -21.96
CA GLU A 173 10.16 17.70 -22.92
C GLU A 173 8.67 17.36 -22.73
N LEU A 174 8.12 17.62 -21.53
CA LEU A 174 6.72 17.43 -21.19
C LEU A 174 5.91 18.74 -21.25
N VAL A 175 6.40 19.72 -22.01
CA VAL A 175 5.65 20.95 -22.33
C VAL A 175 5.11 20.87 -23.76
N THR A 176 3.82 21.16 -23.92
CA THR A 176 3.17 21.22 -25.23
C THR A 176 2.24 22.42 -25.35
N PHE A 177 1.89 22.79 -26.58
CA PHE A 177 0.99 23.90 -26.87
C PHE A 177 -0.38 23.38 -27.31
N THR A 178 -1.43 24.14 -27.00
CA THR A 178 -2.74 23.94 -27.61
C THR A 178 -2.72 24.40 -29.08
N SER A 179 -3.77 24.05 -29.82
CA SER A 179 -3.96 24.47 -31.21
C SER A 179 -5.06 25.55 -31.28
N LEU A 180 -5.00 26.41 -32.30
CA LEU A 180 -5.94 27.54 -32.44
C LEU A 180 -7.39 27.09 -32.63
N ASP A 181 -7.58 25.93 -33.25
CA ASP A 181 -8.87 25.30 -33.49
C ASP A 181 -9.41 24.53 -32.28
N LYS A 182 -8.57 24.30 -31.26
CA LYS A 182 -8.90 23.55 -30.04
C LYS A 182 -8.43 24.28 -28.77
N PRO A 183 -8.86 25.52 -28.48
CA PRO A 183 -8.46 26.22 -27.25
C PRO A 183 -8.96 25.50 -26.00
N PHE A 184 -8.49 25.90 -24.81
CA PHE A 184 -9.02 25.33 -23.58
C PHE A 184 -10.53 25.56 -23.44
N SER A 185 -11.23 24.54 -22.96
CA SER A 185 -12.65 24.65 -22.63
C SER A 185 -12.83 25.63 -21.48
N ARG A 186 -13.68 26.64 -21.65
CA ARG A 186 -13.92 27.68 -20.65
C ARG A 186 -15.38 27.76 -20.26
N ALA A 187 -15.64 28.06 -18.99
CA ALA A 187 -16.96 28.43 -18.51
C ALA A 187 -17.38 29.80 -19.10
N SER A 188 -18.66 30.16 -18.94
CA SER A 188 -19.20 31.45 -19.40
C SER A 188 -18.46 32.70 -18.87
N LYS A 189 -17.71 32.55 -17.77
CA LYS A 189 -16.87 33.59 -17.16
C LYS A 189 -15.42 33.59 -17.62
N GLY A 190 -15.03 32.74 -18.58
CA GLY A 190 -13.67 32.65 -19.12
C GLY A 190 -12.72 31.74 -18.35
N THR A 191 -13.13 31.16 -17.22
CA THR A 191 -12.32 30.23 -16.43
C THR A 191 -12.12 28.90 -17.15
N ILE A 192 -10.87 28.40 -17.19
CA ILE A 192 -10.53 27.11 -17.80
C ILE A 192 -11.18 25.96 -17.02
N GLN A 193 -11.88 25.07 -17.73
CA GLN A 193 -12.47 23.86 -17.20
C GLN A 193 -11.46 22.71 -17.36
N ARG A 194 -10.64 22.44 -16.32
CA ARG A 194 -9.54 21.44 -16.33
C ARG A 194 -9.99 20.10 -16.91
N ARG A 195 -11.04 19.50 -16.34
CA ARG A 195 -11.50 18.15 -16.72
C ARG A 195 -11.84 18.04 -18.20
N LEU A 196 -12.57 19.03 -18.74
CA LEU A 196 -12.97 19.05 -20.15
C LEU A 196 -11.77 19.34 -21.06
N SER A 197 -10.89 20.24 -20.63
CA SER A 197 -9.69 20.61 -21.40
C SER A 197 -8.70 19.46 -21.49
N ILE A 198 -8.44 18.73 -20.40
CA ILE A 198 -7.58 17.54 -20.39
C ILE A 198 -8.19 16.44 -21.26
N ALA A 199 -9.50 16.17 -21.13
CA ALA A 199 -10.17 15.17 -21.96
C ALA A 199 -10.07 15.49 -23.46
N ALA A 200 -10.17 16.77 -23.85
CA ALA A 200 -10.01 17.19 -25.24
C ALA A 200 -8.58 17.01 -25.78
N TYR A 201 -7.58 16.93 -24.89
CA TYR A 201 -6.16 16.84 -25.21
C TYR A 201 -5.51 15.49 -24.85
N GLU A 202 -6.31 14.50 -24.44
CA GLU A 202 -5.84 13.21 -23.94
C GLU A 202 -4.87 12.51 -24.91
N LYS A 203 -5.22 12.48 -26.20
CA LYS A 203 -4.39 11.86 -27.24
C LYS A 203 -3.04 12.54 -27.41
N GLU A 204 -2.99 13.87 -27.37
CA GLU A 204 -1.73 14.63 -27.47
C GLU A 204 -0.87 14.45 -26.22
N ILE A 205 -1.49 14.42 -25.04
CA ILE A 205 -0.83 14.14 -23.77
C ILE A 205 -0.21 12.73 -23.83
N ASP A 206 -0.95 11.72 -24.29
CA ASP A 206 -0.45 10.36 -24.44
C ASP A 206 0.72 10.27 -25.42
N THR A 207 0.59 10.94 -26.56
CA THR A 207 1.66 11.01 -27.56
C THR A 207 2.90 11.70 -27.00
N LEU A 208 2.73 12.74 -26.17
CA LEU A 208 3.81 13.43 -25.47
C LEU A 208 4.53 12.48 -24.53
N TYR A 209 3.83 11.74 -23.67
CA TYR A 209 4.45 10.75 -22.79
C TYR A 209 5.10 9.59 -23.56
N ALA A 210 4.48 9.11 -24.64
CA ALA A 210 5.05 8.05 -25.48
C ALA A 210 6.37 8.49 -26.14
N ARG A 211 6.43 9.72 -26.66
CA ARG A 211 7.64 10.28 -27.29
C ARG A 211 8.77 10.47 -26.29
N VAL A 212 8.46 10.87 -25.06
CA VAL A 212 9.46 11.15 -24.03
C VAL A 212 9.81 9.87 -23.25
N GLY A 213 9.01 8.80 -23.29
CA GLY A 213 9.24 7.53 -22.57
C GLY A 213 10.59 6.86 -22.86
N GLU A 214 11.13 6.99 -24.07
CA GLU A 214 12.48 6.50 -24.43
C GLU A 214 13.61 7.48 -24.05
N GLY A 215 13.35 8.79 -24.09
CA GLY A 215 14.33 9.85 -23.78
C GLY A 215 14.49 10.16 -22.29
N LEU A 216 13.41 10.07 -21.49
CA LEU A 216 13.39 10.31 -20.04
C LEU A 216 14.27 9.32 -19.26
N LEU A 217 14.46 8.11 -19.78
CA LEU A 217 15.25 7.06 -19.15
C LEU A 217 16.71 7.04 -19.62
N THR A 218 17.01 7.64 -20.78
CA THR A 218 18.31 7.53 -21.47
C THR A 218 19.12 8.83 -21.50
N ASN A 219 18.49 10.00 -21.31
CA ASN A 219 19.18 11.28 -21.27
C ASN A 219 20.13 11.37 -20.06
N GLY A 220 21.37 11.79 -20.30
CA GLY A 220 22.40 11.96 -19.27
C GLY A 220 23.03 10.66 -18.74
N LEU A 221 22.71 9.48 -19.30
CA LEU A 221 23.35 8.23 -18.86
C LEU A 221 24.85 8.19 -19.25
N PRO A 222 25.76 7.89 -18.31
CA PRO A 222 27.16 7.69 -18.63
C PRO A 222 27.35 6.41 -19.45
N PRO A 223 28.41 6.32 -20.27
CA PRO A 223 28.70 5.11 -21.02
C PRO A 223 29.01 3.96 -20.06
N LEU A 224 28.33 2.82 -20.27
CA LEU A 224 28.63 1.59 -19.54
C LEU A 224 29.95 0.99 -20.05
N GLN A 225 30.92 0.80 -19.16
CA GLN A 225 32.27 0.35 -19.52
C GLN A 225 32.35 -1.15 -19.79
N SER A 226 31.73 -1.96 -18.93
CA SER A 226 31.62 -3.41 -19.08
C SER A 226 30.42 -3.94 -18.29
N THR A 227 30.09 -5.22 -18.49
CA THR A 227 29.07 -5.95 -17.72
C THR A 227 29.65 -6.70 -16.51
N SER A 228 30.93 -6.47 -16.17
CA SER A 228 31.52 -6.99 -14.92
C SER A 228 31.08 -6.13 -13.73
N ALA A 229 31.15 -6.67 -12.50
CA ALA A 229 30.80 -5.91 -11.30
C ALA A 229 31.59 -4.59 -11.21
N GLU A 230 32.88 -4.62 -11.54
CA GLU A 230 33.76 -3.44 -11.53
C GLU A 230 33.35 -2.39 -12.57
N GLY A 231 32.89 -2.82 -13.75
CA GLY A 231 32.44 -1.90 -14.81
C GLY A 231 31.02 -1.36 -14.61
N LEU A 232 30.18 -2.09 -13.86
CA LEU A 232 28.82 -1.68 -13.51
C LEU A 232 28.81 -0.66 -12.35
N LEU A 233 29.74 -0.76 -11.41
CA LEU A 233 29.72 0.03 -10.18
C LEU A 233 29.70 1.55 -10.40
N PRO A 234 30.54 2.15 -11.29
CA PRO A 234 30.50 3.59 -11.54
C PRO A 234 29.20 4.05 -12.21
N PHE A 235 28.63 3.21 -13.07
CA PHE A 235 27.34 3.48 -13.72
C PHE A 235 26.19 3.47 -12.70
N LEU A 236 26.19 2.48 -11.80
CA LEU A 236 25.19 2.37 -10.73
C LEU A 236 25.34 3.51 -9.71
N GLN A 237 26.57 3.87 -9.31
CA GLN A 237 26.82 5.03 -8.46
C GLN A 237 26.22 6.31 -9.06
N PHE A 238 26.48 6.59 -10.34
CA PHE A 238 25.88 7.74 -11.02
C PHE A 238 24.35 7.71 -10.96
N LEU A 239 23.73 6.58 -11.31
CA LEU A 239 22.28 6.44 -11.31
C LEU A 239 21.67 6.67 -9.93
N TYR A 240 22.29 6.13 -8.88
CA TYR A 240 21.82 6.27 -7.50
C TYR A 240 22.06 7.67 -6.95
N SER A 241 23.20 8.31 -7.23
CA SER A 241 23.42 9.69 -6.81
C SER A 241 22.42 10.66 -7.43
N GLU A 242 22.08 10.47 -8.70
CA GLU A 242 21.05 11.26 -9.40
C GLU A 242 19.65 10.99 -8.84
N THR A 243 19.37 9.75 -8.45
CA THR A 243 18.05 9.31 -7.99
C THR A 243 17.78 9.73 -6.54
N LEU A 244 18.79 9.62 -5.67
CA LEU A 244 18.71 9.93 -4.24
C LEU A 244 19.16 11.35 -3.92
N GLU A 245 19.58 12.12 -4.93
CA GLU A 245 20.05 13.51 -4.79
C GLU A 245 21.20 13.63 -3.79
N ASN A 246 22.02 12.58 -3.70
CA ASN A 246 23.11 12.43 -2.76
C ASN A 246 24.39 11.98 -3.50
N HIS A 247 25.38 12.85 -3.56
CA HIS A 247 26.66 12.57 -4.24
C HIS A 247 27.65 11.77 -3.37
N GLU A 248 27.32 11.52 -2.10
CA GLU A 248 28.15 10.76 -1.15
C GLU A 248 27.53 9.36 -0.88
N ILE A 249 27.47 8.52 -1.91
CA ILE A 249 27.04 7.12 -1.78
C ILE A 249 28.25 6.21 -2.01
N ALA A 250 28.74 5.59 -0.93
CA ALA A 250 29.79 4.58 -1.01
C ALA A 250 29.25 3.26 -1.59
N ALA A 251 30.15 2.40 -2.07
CA ALA A 251 29.74 1.13 -2.70
C ALA A 251 29.06 0.17 -1.71
N GLU A 252 29.40 0.28 -0.43
CA GLU A 252 28.93 -0.54 0.69
C GLU A 252 27.83 0.13 1.53
N ASP A 253 27.41 1.35 1.20
CA ASP A 253 26.33 2.03 1.92
C ASP A 253 25.01 1.27 1.79
N ASP A 254 24.26 1.16 2.90
CA ASP A 254 22.88 0.66 2.88
C ASP A 254 21.97 1.70 2.20
N LEU A 255 21.52 1.36 1.00
CA LEU A 255 20.79 2.28 0.13
C LEU A 255 19.39 2.62 0.67
N PHE A 256 18.76 1.72 1.43
CA PHE A 256 17.47 1.98 2.07
C PHE A 256 17.59 3.00 3.20
N SER A 257 18.66 2.91 3.99
CA SER A 257 18.96 3.91 5.02
C SER A 257 19.21 5.32 4.45
N LYS A 258 19.61 5.40 3.18
CA LYS A 258 19.88 6.64 2.43
C LYS A 258 18.66 7.19 1.69
N GLY A 259 17.46 6.66 1.95
CA GLY A 259 16.21 7.17 1.40
C GLY A 259 15.71 6.45 0.14
N LEU A 260 16.28 5.28 -0.21
CA LEU A 260 15.73 4.44 -1.26
C LEU A 260 14.38 3.86 -0.83
N ASP A 261 13.35 4.08 -1.64
CA ASP A 261 12.02 3.50 -1.44
C ASP A 261 11.57 2.70 -2.67
N SER A 262 10.40 2.06 -2.58
CA SER A 262 9.87 1.24 -3.67
C SER A 262 9.67 2.02 -4.97
N LEU A 263 9.33 3.31 -4.89
CA LEU A 263 9.10 4.16 -6.05
C LEU A 263 10.41 4.48 -6.77
N LEU A 264 11.47 4.79 -6.03
CA LEU A 264 12.80 5.04 -6.57
C LEU A 264 13.41 3.77 -7.17
N ILE A 265 13.10 2.60 -6.62
CA ILE A 265 13.53 1.31 -7.18
C ILE A 265 12.93 1.07 -8.57
N PHE A 266 11.62 1.29 -8.77
CA PHE A 266 11.00 1.17 -10.10
C PHE A 266 11.69 2.09 -11.13
N MET A 267 12.07 3.30 -10.71
CA MET A 267 12.78 4.25 -11.57
C MET A 267 14.19 3.78 -11.91
N LEU A 268 14.92 3.26 -10.93
CA LEU A 268 16.27 2.73 -11.11
C LEU A 268 16.28 1.51 -12.03
N VAL A 269 15.33 0.58 -11.89
CA VAL A 269 15.18 -0.56 -12.82
C VAL A 269 15.02 -0.07 -14.25
N ALA A 270 14.14 0.89 -14.48
CA ALA A 270 13.89 1.42 -15.82
C ALA A 270 15.15 2.08 -16.43
N ARG A 271 15.90 2.85 -15.64
CA ARG A 271 17.15 3.51 -16.08
C ARG A 271 18.30 2.53 -16.29
N ILE A 272 18.41 1.50 -15.43
CA ILE A 272 19.39 0.42 -15.59
C ILE A 272 19.11 -0.34 -16.89
N LYS A 273 17.85 -0.74 -17.13
CA LYS A 273 17.45 -1.40 -18.39
C LYS A 273 17.75 -0.54 -19.60
N ALA A 274 17.48 0.75 -19.53
CA ALA A 274 17.76 1.69 -20.61
C ALA A 274 19.27 1.79 -20.92
N GLY A 275 20.12 1.87 -19.89
CA GLY A 275 21.58 1.87 -20.05
C GLY A 275 22.13 0.57 -20.62
N LEU A 276 21.64 -0.58 -20.13
CA LEU A 276 22.02 -1.90 -20.63
C LEU A 276 21.56 -2.12 -22.08
N ARG A 277 20.36 -1.66 -22.44
CA ARG A 277 19.86 -1.70 -23.82
C ARG A 277 20.75 -0.88 -24.76
N LYS A 278 21.17 0.31 -24.34
CA LYS A 278 22.12 1.16 -25.09
C LYS A 278 23.50 0.50 -25.24
N HIS A 279 23.92 -0.33 -24.29
CA HIS A 279 25.15 -1.13 -24.36
C HIS A 279 25.03 -2.39 -25.24
N GLY A 280 23.82 -2.70 -25.75
CA GLY A 280 23.59 -3.83 -26.65
C GLY A 280 23.15 -5.13 -25.98
N ILE A 281 22.66 -5.08 -24.73
CA ILE A 281 22.12 -6.26 -24.05
C ILE A 281 20.76 -6.67 -24.65
N PRO A 282 20.54 -7.96 -25.00
CA PRO A 282 19.27 -8.44 -25.57
C PRO A 282 18.08 -8.31 -24.61
N GLU A 283 16.88 -8.07 -25.15
CA GLU A 283 15.65 -7.86 -24.35
C GLU A 283 15.27 -9.08 -23.49
N GLU A 284 15.59 -10.30 -23.94
CA GLU A 284 15.41 -11.53 -23.16
C GLU A 284 16.19 -11.52 -21.83
N VAL A 285 17.39 -10.93 -21.85
CA VAL A 285 18.24 -10.80 -20.65
C VAL A 285 17.78 -9.60 -19.81
N LEU A 286 17.35 -8.51 -20.45
CA LEU A 286 16.76 -7.35 -19.75
C LEU A 286 15.46 -7.69 -19.02
N GLY A 287 14.74 -8.71 -19.46
CA GLY A 287 13.59 -9.27 -18.75
C GLY A 287 13.93 -9.77 -17.34
N ARG A 288 15.18 -10.16 -17.10
CA ARG A 288 15.68 -10.70 -15.82
C ARG A 288 16.16 -9.63 -14.83
N VAL A 289 16.31 -8.39 -15.30
CA VAL A 289 16.56 -7.24 -14.43
C VAL A 289 15.19 -6.78 -13.93
N ASP A 290 14.84 -7.10 -12.70
CA ASP A 290 13.53 -6.74 -12.14
C ASP A 290 13.67 -5.94 -10.86
N ASN A 291 12.54 -5.57 -10.26
CA ASN A 291 12.59 -4.85 -8.99
C ASN A 291 13.17 -5.74 -7.88
N THR A 292 12.94 -7.05 -7.94
CA THR A 292 13.45 -8.04 -6.98
C THR A 292 14.98 -7.97 -6.88
N LEU A 293 15.67 -7.86 -8.01
CA LEU A 293 17.12 -7.70 -8.06
C LEU A 293 17.60 -6.48 -7.25
N LEU A 294 16.98 -5.31 -7.45
CA LEU A 294 17.36 -4.08 -6.74
C LEU A 294 16.91 -4.11 -5.27
N PHE A 295 15.74 -4.69 -4.98
CA PHE A 295 15.25 -4.87 -3.62
C PHE A 295 16.18 -5.78 -2.81
N THR A 296 16.73 -6.82 -3.41
CA THR A 296 17.63 -7.79 -2.74
C THR A 296 19.09 -7.35 -2.73
N SER A 297 19.43 -6.20 -3.32
CA SER A 297 20.77 -5.61 -3.28
C SER A 297 20.78 -4.39 -2.37
N THR A 298 21.15 -4.60 -1.10
CA THR A 298 21.19 -3.54 -0.09
C THR A 298 22.29 -2.50 -0.34
N THR A 299 23.32 -2.85 -1.12
CA THR A 299 24.47 -1.99 -1.45
C THR A 299 24.74 -1.96 -2.95
N LEU A 300 25.44 -0.93 -3.44
CA LEU A 300 25.80 -0.81 -4.87
C LEU A 300 26.75 -1.91 -5.30
N LEU A 301 27.65 -2.34 -4.40
CA LEU A 301 28.57 -3.45 -4.65
C LEU A 301 27.79 -4.76 -4.86
N SER A 302 26.82 -5.05 -3.97
CA SER A 302 25.95 -6.22 -4.11
C SER A 302 25.14 -6.16 -5.40
N LEU A 303 24.60 -4.99 -5.76
CA LEU A 303 23.87 -4.81 -7.01
C LEU A 303 24.75 -5.05 -8.23
N ALA A 304 25.97 -4.50 -8.25
CA ALA A 304 26.90 -4.68 -9.35
C ALA A 304 27.29 -6.16 -9.54
N GLN A 305 27.53 -6.88 -8.45
CA GLN A 305 27.84 -8.31 -8.47
C GLN A 305 26.65 -9.15 -8.96
N LYS A 306 25.46 -8.95 -8.40
CA LYS A 306 24.25 -9.69 -8.80
C LYS A 306 23.86 -9.37 -10.24
N LEU A 307 23.91 -8.12 -10.65
CA LEU A 307 23.63 -7.70 -12.01
C LEU A 307 24.65 -8.31 -13.00
N SER A 308 25.93 -8.35 -12.65
CA SER A 308 26.95 -9.01 -13.49
C SER A 308 26.68 -10.51 -13.66
N LEU A 309 26.24 -11.21 -12.60
CA LEU A 309 25.86 -12.63 -12.67
C LEU A 309 24.61 -12.85 -13.54
N VAL A 310 23.57 -12.02 -13.38
CA VAL A 310 22.35 -12.07 -14.20
C VAL A 310 22.67 -11.86 -15.68
N LEU A 311 23.61 -10.95 -15.98
CA LEU A 311 24.06 -10.65 -17.34
C LEU A 311 24.97 -11.74 -17.93
N SER A 312 25.57 -12.60 -17.10
CA SER A 312 26.50 -13.66 -17.54
C SER A 312 25.82 -14.97 -17.94
N GLY A 313 24.51 -15.14 -17.67
CA GLY A 313 23.71 -16.28 -18.15
C GLY A 313 22.86 -16.97 -17.07
N PRO A 314 21.98 -17.92 -17.48
CA PRO A 314 20.95 -18.51 -16.61
C PRO A 314 21.51 -19.37 -15.45
N GLU A 315 22.68 -19.98 -15.57
CA GLU A 315 23.29 -20.79 -14.49
C GLU A 315 23.81 -19.95 -13.32
N GLY A 316 24.22 -18.70 -13.57
CA GLY A 316 24.68 -17.76 -12.53
C GLY A 316 23.56 -17.20 -11.66
N ALA A 317 22.40 -16.91 -12.26
CA ALA A 317 21.24 -16.34 -11.57
C ALA A 317 20.59 -17.32 -10.57
N ILE A 318 20.50 -18.61 -10.93
CA ILE A 318 19.92 -19.66 -10.08
C ILE A 318 20.82 -19.95 -8.86
N GLN A 319 22.14 -19.88 -9.01
CA GLN A 319 23.08 -20.11 -7.90
C GLN A 319 23.17 -18.91 -6.93
N SER A 320 23.04 -17.66 -7.40
CA SER A 320 23.01 -16.48 -6.53
C SER A 320 21.72 -16.37 -5.72
N GLU A 321 20.57 -16.71 -6.29
CA GLU A 321 19.28 -16.65 -5.58
C GLU A 321 19.16 -17.70 -4.45
N HIS A 322 19.80 -18.86 -4.57
CA HIS A 322 19.68 -19.92 -3.56
C HIS A 322 20.71 -19.83 -2.42
N ARG A 323 21.91 -19.28 -2.64
CA ARG A 323 22.97 -19.20 -1.61
C ARG A 323 22.84 -17.99 -0.67
N ASP A 324 22.71 -16.77 -1.21
CA ASP A 324 22.66 -15.53 -0.39
C ASP A 324 21.47 -15.51 0.58
N ASN A 325 20.35 -16.04 0.11
CA ASN A 325 19.05 -15.99 0.76
C ASN A 325 18.92 -16.85 2.04
N ALA A 326 19.69 -17.93 2.16
CA ALA A 326 19.70 -18.78 3.35
C ALA A 326 20.65 -18.22 4.42
N ASP A 327 21.78 -17.65 3.98
CA ASP A 327 22.76 -17.01 4.85
C ASP A 327 22.20 -15.73 5.47
N ASP A 328 21.38 -14.97 4.74
CA ASP A 328 20.65 -13.81 5.24
C ASP A 328 19.69 -14.14 6.38
N VAL A 329 18.88 -15.20 6.22
CA VAL A 329 17.98 -15.70 7.28
C VAL A 329 18.78 -16.15 8.50
N ARG A 330 19.90 -16.87 8.29
CA ARG A 330 20.77 -17.31 9.38
C ARG A 330 21.40 -16.13 10.11
N GLY A 331 21.91 -15.13 9.38
CA GLY A 331 22.49 -13.92 9.96
C GLY A 331 21.49 -13.09 10.77
N LEU A 332 20.24 -12.98 10.30
CA LEU A 332 19.16 -12.35 11.07
C LEU A 332 18.85 -13.15 12.34
N LEU A 333 18.77 -14.48 12.26
CA LEU A 333 18.55 -15.32 13.44
C LEU A 333 19.67 -15.14 14.47
N GLU A 334 20.94 -15.24 14.07
CA GLU A 334 22.09 -15.05 14.96
C GLU A 334 22.07 -13.66 15.63
N LYS A 335 21.81 -12.60 14.83
CA LYS A 335 21.73 -11.20 15.31
C LYS A 335 20.66 -11.00 16.37
N TYR A 336 19.49 -11.62 16.20
CA TYR A 336 18.32 -11.37 17.04
C TYR A 336 18.14 -12.39 18.17
N GLU A 337 18.62 -13.63 18.02
CA GLU A 337 18.69 -14.59 19.11
C GLU A 337 19.60 -14.08 20.24
N ALA A 338 20.72 -13.44 19.91
CA ALA A 338 21.63 -12.84 20.90
C ALA A 338 21.00 -11.73 21.74
N LYS A 339 19.90 -11.13 21.25
CA LYS A 339 19.15 -10.06 21.93
C LYS A 339 17.96 -10.59 22.72
N LEU A 340 17.73 -11.91 22.70
CA LEU A 340 16.61 -12.46 23.42
C LEU A 340 16.80 -12.28 24.92
N PRO A 341 15.72 -11.89 25.62
CA PRO A 341 15.78 -11.71 27.05
C PRO A 341 15.97 -13.01 27.87
N THR A 342 16.47 -12.86 29.10
CA THR A 342 16.52 -13.92 30.14
C THR A 342 15.63 -13.49 31.33
N ILE A 343 14.69 -14.31 31.86
CA ILE A 343 13.79 -13.83 32.94
C ILE A 343 13.28 -14.82 34.02
N LEU A 344 12.73 -14.19 35.08
CA LEU A 344 12.10 -14.67 36.32
C LEU A 344 10.55 -14.72 36.23
N ARG A 345 9.90 -15.61 36.99
CA ARG A 345 8.48 -15.96 36.83
C ARG A 345 7.52 -15.25 37.80
N GLY A 346 6.28 -14.97 37.34
CA GLY A 346 5.15 -14.45 38.13
C GLY A 346 3.91 -15.38 38.11
N GLU A 347 2.93 -15.11 38.98
CA GLU A 347 1.68 -15.89 39.13
C GLU A 347 0.46 -15.26 38.40
N ARG A 348 -0.48 -16.13 37.99
CA ARG A 348 -1.54 -15.85 37.01
C ARG A 348 -2.92 -15.50 37.60
N GLN A 349 -3.74 -14.72 36.88
CA GLN A 349 -5.16 -14.43 37.21
C GLN A 349 -6.15 -14.66 36.04
N LYS A 350 -7.46 -14.59 36.34
CA LYS A 350 -8.59 -15.01 35.46
C LYS A 350 -9.21 -13.93 34.53
N ALA A 351 -9.06 -12.63 34.80
CA ALA A 351 -9.64 -11.58 33.94
C ALA A 351 -8.65 -11.18 32.84
N LEU A 352 -9.12 -10.97 31.60
CA LEU A 352 -8.25 -10.76 30.45
C LEU A 352 -8.06 -9.28 30.08
N THR A 353 -6.81 -8.88 29.90
CA THR A 353 -6.39 -7.60 29.35
C THR A 353 -5.46 -7.89 28.17
N VAL A 354 -5.87 -7.50 26.97
CA VAL A 354 -5.21 -7.92 25.73
C VAL A 354 -4.49 -6.76 25.07
N VAL A 355 -3.23 -6.95 24.69
CA VAL A 355 -2.53 -6.06 23.76
C VAL A 355 -2.78 -6.57 22.33
N LEU A 356 -3.29 -5.71 21.45
CA LEU A 356 -3.49 -6.01 20.03
C LEU A 356 -2.70 -5.02 19.17
N THR A 357 -1.77 -5.53 18.37
CA THR A 357 -1.11 -4.70 17.35
C THR A 357 -1.88 -4.78 16.02
N GLY A 358 -1.95 -3.68 15.28
CA GLY A 358 -2.53 -3.68 13.94
C GLY A 358 -4.06 -3.81 13.92
N SER A 359 -4.72 -3.34 14.98
CA SER A 359 -6.19 -3.27 15.14
C SER A 359 -6.92 -2.60 13.95
N ARG A 360 -6.25 -1.66 13.27
CA ARG A 360 -6.77 -0.95 12.10
C ARG A 360 -6.70 -1.74 10.79
N GLY A 361 -5.89 -2.79 10.74
CA GLY A 361 -5.78 -3.64 9.55
C GLY A 361 -7.08 -4.38 9.23
N SER A 362 -7.16 -5.01 8.06
CA SER A 362 -8.33 -5.79 7.63
C SER A 362 -8.70 -6.81 8.70
N LEU A 363 -7.82 -7.78 8.99
CA LEU A 363 -7.99 -8.78 10.03
C LEU A 363 -8.06 -8.19 11.45
N GLY A 364 -7.21 -7.21 11.77
CA GLY A 364 -7.15 -6.63 13.11
C GLY A 364 -8.46 -6.03 13.60
N SER A 365 -9.29 -5.49 12.70
CA SER A 365 -10.61 -4.96 13.07
C SER A 365 -11.57 -6.07 13.50
N TYR A 366 -11.53 -7.23 12.85
CA TYR A 366 -12.36 -8.38 13.23
C TYR A 366 -11.83 -9.09 14.48
N ILE A 367 -10.50 -9.13 14.69
CA ILE A 367 -9.93 -9.59 15.96
C ILE A 367 -10.41 -8.70 17.11
N LEU A 368 -10.33 -7.36 16.96
CA LEU A 368 -10.80 -6.43 17.98
C LEU A 368 -12.31 -6.61 18.27
N ALA A 369 -13.14 -6.73 17.23
CA ALA A 369 -14.57 -6.96 17.41
C ALA A 369 -14.85 -8.30 18.13
N ALA A 370 -14.15 -9.36 17.77
CA ALA A 370 -14.28 -10.67 18.42
C ALA A 370 -13.84 -10.64 19.90
N LEU A 371 -12.76 -9.92 20.22
CA LEU A 371 -12.31 -9.73 21.60
C LEU A 371 -13.34 -8.93 22.43
N LEU A 372 -13.90 -7.86 21.87
CA LEU A 372 -14.90 -7.03 22.57
C LEU A 372 -16.26 -7.72 22.74
N ALA A 373 -16.58 -8.69 21.88
CA ALA A 373 -17.78 -9.51 22.03
C ALA A 373 -17.71 -10.45 23.25
N ARG A 374 -16.52 -10.69 23.80
CA ARG A 374 -16.34 -11.54 24.98
C ARG A 374 -16.47 -10.75 26.28
N GLU A 375 -17.19 -11.27 27.26
CA GLU A 375 -17.41 -10.60 28.56
C GLU A 375 -16.20 -10.71 29.51
N ASP A 376 -15.33 -11.70 29.32
CA ASP A 376 -14.14 -11.97 30.12
C ASP A 376 -12.95 -11.06 29.75
N VAL A 377 -12.93 -10.51 28.53
CA VAL A 377 -12.00 -9.47 28.08
C VAL A 377 -12.41 -8.13 28.67
N LYS A 378 -11.73 -7.65 29.69
CA LYS A 378 -12.08 -6.38 30.34
C LYS A 378 -11.54 -5.17 29.60
N LYS A 379 -10.38 -5.31 28.98
CA LYS A 379 -9.70 -4.20 28.31
C LYS A 379 -8.86 -4.67 27.13
N VAL A 380 -8.81 -3.88 26.06
CA VAL A 380 -7.91 -4.08 24.92
C VAL A 380 -7.05 -2.84 24.71
N TYR A 381 -5.73 -3.00 24.78
CA TYR A 381 -4.76 -1.99 24.40
C TYR A 381 -4.43 -2.14 22.91
N CYS A 382 -4.84 -1.18 22.09
CA CYS A 382 -4.56 -1.15 20.66
C CYS A 382 -3.30 -0.33 20.38
N LEU A 383 -2.21 -1.00 20.01
CA LEU A 383 -0.95 -0.34 19.68
C LEU A 383 -0.93 0.02 18.18
N ASN A 384 -0.98 1.32 17.89
CA ASN A 384 -1.10 1.88 16.54
C ASN A 384 0.00 2.91 16.28
N ARG A 385 0.30 3.19 15.00
CA ARG A 385 1.33 4.19 14.62
C ARG A 385 0.82 5.64 14.64
N SER A 386 -0.49 5.85 14.55
CA SER A 386 -1.11 7.17 14.46
C SER A 386 -1.64 7.65 15.81
N SER A 387 -1.63 8.97 16.02
CA SER A 387 -2.29 9.64 17.15
C SER A 387 -3.82 9.60 17.06
N SER A 388 -4.39 9.50 15.85
CA SER A 388 -5.84 9.43 15.56
C SER A 388 -6.49 8.04 15.78
N GLY A 389 -5.86 7.16 16.57
CA GLY A 389 -6.17 5.72 16.60
C GLY A 389 -7.65 5.37 16.84
N GLN A 390 -8.34 6.12 17.70
CA GLN A 390 -9.73 5.85 18.06
C GLN A 390 -10.73 6.25 16.96
N ALA A 391 -10.63 7.48 16.44
CA ALA A 391 -11.55 7.97 15.40
C ALA A 391 -11.47 7.11 14.13
N ASP A 392 -10.25 6.76 13.72
CA ASP A 392 -10.01 5.90 12.58
C ASP A 392 -10.59 4.48 12.78
N GLN A 393 -10.52 3.96 14.01
CA GLN A 393 -11.08 2.65 14.33
C GLN A 393 -12.62 2.67 14.30
N ILE A 394 -13.25 3.72 14.82
CA ILE A 394 -14.71 3.91 14.78
C ILE A 394 -15.19 3.95 13.33
N ALA A 395 -14.53 4.74 12.48
CA ALA A 395 -14.85 4.82 11.06
C ALA A 395 -14.69 3.45 10.36
N SER A 396 -13.61 2.72 10.67
CA SER A 396 -13.35 1.37 10.16
C SER A 396 -14.44 0.37 10.58
N PHE A 397 -14.88 0.40 11.85
CA PHE A 397 -15.95 -0.47 12.35
C PHE A 397 -17.28 -0.19 11.64
N LYS A 398 -17.64 1.09 11.51
CA LYS A 398 -18.85 1.51 10.79
C LYS A 398 -18.83 1.06 9.33
N ALA A 399 -17.72 1.28 8.62
CA ALA A 399 -17.58 0.89 7.22
C ALA A 399 -17.71 -0.64 7.00
N LYS A 400 -17.22 -1.43 7.96
CA LYS A 400 -17.27 -2.90 7.92
C LYS A 400 -18.60 -3.48 8.44
N GLY A 401 -19.48 -2.66 8.98
CA GLY A 401 -20.73 -3.11 9.61
C GLY A 401 -20.48 -3.93 10.88
N LEU A 402 -19.40 -3.63 11.59
CA LEU A 402 -19.06 -4.25 12.87
C LEU A 402 -19.89 -3.61 14.01
N PRO A 403 -20.08 -4.31 15.14
CA PRO A 403 -20.70 -3.72 16.33
C PRO A 403 -20.01 -2.42 16.75
N GLU A 404 -20.76 -1.52 17.38
CA GLU A 404 -20.22 -0.24 17.84
C GLU A 404 -19.03 -0.45 18.79
N LEU A 405 -17.97 0.32 18.57
CA LEU A 405 -16.76 0.24 19.38
C LEU A 405 -17.09 0.71 20.80
N GLN A 406 -16.81 -0.13 21.80
CA GLN A 406 -16.94 0.17 23.24
C GLN A 406 -15.68 0.90 23.75
N PRO A 407 -15.63 2.25 23.74
CA PRO A 407 -14.39 2.98 23.93
C PRO A 407 -13.86 2.87 25.37
N GLU A 408 -14.74 2.63 26.35
CA GLU A 408 -14.39 2.40 27.75
C GLU A 408 -13.60 1.10 27.97
N ARG A 409 -13.71 0.14 27.04
CA ARG A 409 -12.97 -1.14 27.05
C ARG A 409 -11.76 -1.13 26.13
N VAL A 410 -11.48 -0.03 25.43
CA VAL A 410 -10.39 0.06 24.45
C VAL A 410 -9.52 1.29 24.72
N LYS A 411 -8.21 1.09 24.89
CA LYS A 411 -7.24 2.18 24.95
C LYS A 411 -6.35 2.13 23.71
N PHE A 412 -6.27 3.22 22.97
CA PHE A 412 -5.34 3.36 21.85
C PHE A 412 -4.05 4.00 22.34
N LEU A 413 -2.92 3.41 21.99
CA LEU A 413 -1.59 3.95 22.30
C LEU A 413 -0.82 4.14 20.99
N GLN A 414 -0.23 5.33 20.82
CA GLN A 414 0.65 5.61 19.70
C GLN A 414 2.01 4.97 19.98
N THR A 415 2.51 4.15 19.06
CA THR A 415 3.70 3.32 19.25
C THR A 415 4.56 3.27 18.00
N ASN A 416 5.85 3.08 18.22
CA ASN A 416 6.75 2.51 17.23
C ASN A 416 7.31 1.21 17.81
N LEU A 417 6.81 0.08 17.33
CA LEU A 417 7.16 -1.24 17.89
C LEU A 417 8.67 -1.53 17.81
N ALA A 418 9.40 -0.95 16.85
CA ALA A 418 10.83 -1.15 16.72
C ALA A 418 11.66 -0.39 17.77
N GLU A 419 11.10 0.63 18.41
CA GLU A 419 11.77 1.43 19.44
C GLU A 419 11.77 0.74 20.80
N PRO A 420 12.74 1.05 21.68
CA PRO A 420 12.72 0.61 23.07
C PRO A 420 11.38 0.91 23.74
N ASN A 421 10.89 -0.04 24.54
CA ASN A 421 9.60 0.06 25.23
C ASN A 421 8.43 0.44 24.29
N LEU A 422 8.51 0.03 23.01
CA LEU A 422 7.50 0.25 21.98
C LEU A 422 7.30 1.73 21.60
N GLY A 423 8.24 2.60 21.98
CA GLY A 423 8.13 4.06 21.81
C GLY A 423 7.11 4.71 22.74
N LEU A 424 6.70 4.03 23.82
CA LEU A 424 5.76 4.53 24.81
C LEU A 424 6.47 5.35 25.90
N SER A 425 5.68 6.20 26.58
CA SER A 425 6.12 6.78 27.84
C SER A 425 6.32 5.71 28.93
N GLU A 426 7.12 6.01 29.96
CA GLU A 426 7.34 5.09 31.07
C GLU A 426 6.04 4.72 31.79
N GLU A 427 5.12 5.68 31.95
CA GLU A 427 3.81 5.46 32.57
C GLU A 427 2.94 4.50 31.75
N GLU A 428 2.88 4.69 30.43
CA GLU A 428 2.11 3.81 29.55
C GLU A 428 2.67 2.39 29.52
N TYR A 429 4.00 2.26 29.43
CA TYR A 429 4.66 0.95 29.44
C TYR A 429 4.47 0.23 30.78
N ALA A 430 4.61 0.93 31.90
CA ALA A 430 4.34 0.37 33.23
C ALA A 430 2.87 -0.05 33.39
N GLY A 431 1.93 0.71 32.82
CA GLY A 431 0.52 0.34 32.78
C GLY A 431 0.25 -0.92 31.96
N LEU A 432 1.02 -1.17 30.90
CA LEU A 432 0.93 -2.42 30.14
C LEU A 432 1.46 -3.62 30.94
N THR A 433 2.66 -3.51 31.50
CA THR A 433 3.32 -4.63 32.20
C THR A 433 2.56 -5.07 33.47
N ALA A 434 1.82 -4.17 34.11
CA ALA A 434 1.03 -4.49 35.30
C ALA A 434 -0.19 -5.39 35.00
N ASP A 435 -0.86 -5.18 33.86
CA ASP A 435 -2.20 -5.70 33.61
C ASP A 435 -2.29 -6.72 32.47
N VAL A 436 -1.36 -6.68 31.50
CA VAL A 436 -1.50 -7.48 30.27
C VAL A 436 -1.46 -8.98 30.53
N THR A 437 -2.43 -9.72 30.01
CA THR A 437 -2.54 -11.18 30.15
C THR A 437 -2.37 -11.92 28.81
N ALA A 438 -2.45 -11.21 27.69
CA ALA A 438 -2.19 -11.75 26.37
C ALA A 438 -1.75 -10.66 25.40
N ILE A 439 -0.91 -11.03 24.44
CA ILE A 439 -0.44 -10.17 23.35
C ILE A 439 -0.78 -10.86 22.03
N VAL A 440 -1.62 -10.22 21.21
CA VAL A 440 -1.90 -10.65 19.83
C VAL A 440 -1.13 -9.74 18.88
N HIS A 441 -0.04 -10.26 18.33
CA HIS A 441 0.80 -9.54 17.38
C HIS A 441 0.34 -9.81 15.94
N ASN A 442 -0.51 -8.92 15.41
CA ASN A 442 -1.04 -8.97 14.04
C ASN A 442 -0.40 -7.95 13.09
N ALA A 443 0.12 -6.84 13.59
CA ALA A 443 0.75 -5.79 12.77
C ALA A 443 1.99 -6.31 12.01
N TYR A 444 1.84 -6.53 10.70
CA TYR A 444 2.95 -6.89 9.81
C TYR A 444 2.61 -6.42 8.38
N PRO A 445 3.53 -5.80 7.64
CA PRO A 445 3.28 -5.43 6.25
C PRO A 445 3.24 -6.70 5.38
N VAL A 446 2.21 -6.83 4.55
CA VAL A 446 2.10 -7.92 3.58
C VAL A 446 2.64 -7.42 2.25
N ASN A 447 3.91 -7.71 1.98
CA ASN A 447 4.56 -7.34 0.72
C ASN A 447 5.56 -8.44 0.32
N PHE A 448 5.18 -9.24 -0.67
CA PHE A 448 5.97 -10.38 -1.15
C PHE A 448 7.21 -9.97 -1.95
N LEU A 449 7.30 -8.70 -2.38
CA LEU A 449 8.40 -8.16 -3.16
C LEU A 449 9.53 -7.59 -2.31
N MET A 450 9.29 -7.38 -1.01
CA MET A 450 10.33 -6.89 -0.10
C MET A 450 11.34 -7.99 0.21
N PRO A 451 12.65 -7.66 0.28
CA PRO A 451 13.68 -8.59 0.73
C PRO A 451 13.51 -8.86 2.24
N VAL A 452 14.11 -9.94 2.74
CA VAL A 452 13.93 -10.34 4.15
C VAL A 452 14.47 -9.28 5.14
N GLN A 453 15.56 -8.59 4.80
CA GLN A 453 16.22 -7.57 5.62
C GLN A 453 15.34 -6.33 5.81
N SER A 454 14.50 -5.97 4.83
CA SER A 454 13.59 -4.84 4.99
C SER A 454 12.51 -5.08 6.06
N PHE A 455 12.38 -6.31 6.57
CA PHE A 455 11.51 -6.64 7.69
C PHE A 455 12.20 -6.55 9.07
N GLU A 456 13.46 -6.13 9.14
CA GLU A 456 14.17 -5.93 10.41
C GLU A 456 13.41 -5.09 11.45
N PRO A 457 12.73 -3.98 11.09
CA PRO A 457 11.92 -3.24 12.06
C PRO A 457 10.77 -4.08 12.63
N GLN A 458 10.19 -5.00 11.86
CA GLN A 458 9.14 -5.90 12.33
C GLN A 458 9.69 -7.04 13.18
N ILE A 459 10.87 -7.56 12.83
CA ILE A 459 11.58 -8.57 13.64
C ILE A 459 11.95 -7.97 15.00
N GLN A 460 12.50 -6.75 15.02
CA GLN A 460 12.76 -5.99 16.24
C GLN A 460 11.47 -5.69 17.01
N GLY A 461 10.38 -5.36 16.31
CA GLY A 461 9.06 -5.15 16.91
C GLY A 461 8.54 -6.37 17.65
N LEU A 462 8.70 -7.57 17.09
CA LEU A 462 8.37 -8.81 17.80
C LEU A 462 9.23 -8.96 19.06
N LEU A 463 10.54 -8.76 18.99
CA LEU A 463 11.40 -8.86 20.18
C LEU A 463 10.97 -7.90 21.29
N ASN A 464 10.61 -6.66 20.96
CA ASN A 464 10.14 -5.71 21.95
C ASN A 464 8.79 -6.12 22.57
N LEU A 465 7.93 -6.81 21.82
CA LEU A 465 6.70 -7.40 22.37
C LEU A 465 6.96 -8.64 23.23
N LEU A 466 7.97 -9.45 22.88
CA LEU A 466 8.43 -10.55 23.72
C LEU A 466 9.02 -10.03 25.02
N LYS A 467 9.76 -8.93 24.98
CA LYS A 467 10.23 -8.19 26.16
C LYS A 467 9.05 -7.65 26.99
N LEU A 468 8.02 -7.07 26.35
CA LEU A 468 6.81 -6.66 27.09
C LEU A 468 6.16 -7.85 27.80
N ALA A 469 6.08 -9.00 27.13
CA ALA A 469 5.50 -10.20 27.72
C ALA A 469 6.28 -10.66 28.95
N GLN A 470 7.60 -10.62 28.82
CA GLN A 470 8.58 -10.96 29.83
C GLN A 470 8.54 -10.00 31.04
N ASP A 471 8.45 -8.69 30.81
CA ASP A 471 8.30 -7.67 31.84
C ASP A 471 6.91 -7.71 32.52
N GLY A 472 5.95 -8.42 31.91
CA GLY A 472 4.56 -8.51 32.35
C GLY A 472 4.38 -9.34 33.62
N VAL A 473 3.80 -8.73 34.66
CA VAL A 473 3.59 -9.39 35.97
C VAL A 473 2.61 -10.57 35.89
N ARG A 474 1.75 -10.59 34.87
CA ARG A 474 0.69 -11.60 34.69
C ARG A 474 1.06 -12.77 33.77
N ASP A 475 2.33 -12.87 33.35
CA ASP A 475 2.82 -13.91 32.43
C ASP A 475 1.96 -14.01 31.14
N PRO A 476 1.89 -12.94 30.33
CA PRO A 476 1.03 -12.88 29.16
C PRO A 476 1.42 -13.88 28.08
N ALA A 477 0.42 -14.57 27.54
CA ALA A 477 0.62 -15.42 26.35
C ALA A 477 0.83 -14.57 25.09
N VAL A 478 1.80 -14.92 24.26
CA VAL A 478 2.09 -14.22 23.00
C VAL A 478 1.58 -15.04 21.81
N LEU A 479 0.66 -14.46 21.04
CA LEU A 479 0.14 -15.03 19.81
C LEU A 479 0.67 -14.22 18.63
N PHE A 480 1.51 -14.83 17.80
CA PHE A 480 2.04 -14.21 16.59
C PHE A 480 1.22 -14.65 15.37
N ILE A 481 0.60 -13.69 14.68
CA ILE A 481 -0.04 -13.94 13.39
C ILE A 481 1.06 -14.05 12.33
N SER A 482 1.40 -15.28 11.98
CA SER A 482 2.32 -15.64 10.90
C SER A 482 1.55 -15.92 9.59
N SER A 483 2.21 -16.51 8.61
CA SER A 483 1.62 -16.90 7.33
C SER A 483 2.03 -18.33 6.98
N VAL A 484 1.15 -19.07 6.30
CA VAL A 484 1.52 -20.37 5.70
C VAL A 484 2.77 -20.26 4.82
N ALA A 485 2.99 -19.10 4.20
CA ALA A 485 4.14 -18.85 3.35
C ALA A 485 5.51 -18.90 4.08
N ALA A 486 5.52 -18.90 5.41
CA ALA A 486 6.72 -19.14 6.22
C ALA A 486 7.18 -20.61 6.19
N ALA A 487 6.35 -21.51 5.67
CA ALA A 487 6.59 -22.96 5.72
C ALA A 487 6.28 -23.68 4.39
N ILE A 488 6.05 -22.96 3.29
CA ILE A 488 5.86 -23.56 1.97
C ILE A 488 7.24 -23.85 1.34
N PRO A 489 7.53 -25.12 0.98
CA PRO A 489 8.77 -25.47 0.29
C PRO A 489 8.74 -25.07 -1.20
N VAL A 490 9.91 -24.90 -1.80
CA VAL A 490 10.11 -24.70 -3.24
C VAL A 490 9.65 -25.96 -3.99
N SER A 491 8.98 -25.75 -5.13
CA SER A 491 8.33 -26.80 -5.93
C SER A 491 9.27 -27.97 -6.26
N GLY A 492 8.84 -29.21 -5.98
CA GLY A 492 9.60 -30.44 -6.33
C GLY A 492 9.41 -31.62 -5.37
N SER A 493 8.99 -31.38 -4.12
CA SER A 493 8.65 -32.40 -3.14
C SER A 493 7.16 -32.35 -2.78
N ARG A 494 6.55 -33.48 -2.38
CA ARG A 494 5.25 -33.47 -1.69
C ARG A 494 5.40 -32.67 -0.39
N GLY A 495 5.13 -31.38 -0.44
CA GLY A 495 5.25 -30.50 0.70
C GLY A 495 4.13 -30.74 1.69
N VAL A 496 4.48 -31.09 2.92
CA VAL A 496 3.56 -31.06 4.06
C VAL A 496 3.90 -29.83 4.88
N VAL A 497 2.95 -28.90 5.02
CA VAL A 497 3.07 -27.80 5.98
C VAL A 497 2.66 -28.34 7.34
N LYS A 498 3.65 -28.71 8.14
CA LYS A 498 3.44 -29.28 9.47
C LYS A 498 2.99 -28.21 10.47
N GLU A 499 2.28 -28.62 11.51
CA GLU A 499 2.00 -27.78 12.69
C GLU A 499 3.17 -27.79 13.69
N ALA A 500 4.37 -27.56 13.18
CA ALA A 500 5.61 -27.40 13.92
C ALA A 500 6.47 -26.28 13.30
N VAL A 501 7.32 -25.66 14.12
CA VAL A 501 8.32 -24.72 13.62
C VAL A 501 9.34 -25.51 12.82
N LEU A 502 9.69 -25.04 11.62
CA LEU A 502 10.65 -25.73 10.75
C LEU A 502 12.07 -25.55 11.26
N ASP A 503 12.98 -26.44 10.86
CA ASP A 503 14.39 -26.35 11.23
C ASP A 503 15.09 -25.21 10.47
N VAL A 504 16.20 -24.68 11.01
CA VAL A 504 16.91 -23.56 10.36
C VAL A 504 17.49 -24.00 9.02
N GLU A 505 17.88 -25.27 8.93
CA GLU A 505 18.40 -25.95 7.76
C GLU A 505 17.38 -25.98 6.61
N ASP A 506 16.08 -25.95 6.93
CA ASP A 506 15.01 -25.94 5.93
C ASP A 506 14.85 -24.56 5.25
N ALA A 507 15.44 -23.48 5.79
CA ALA A 507 15.26 -22.11 5.29
C ALA A 507 15.61 -21.94 3.80
N GLY A 508 16.64 -22.65 3.33
CA GLY A 508 17.06 -22.64 1.92
C GLY A 508 16.07 -23.33 0.98
N SER A 509 15.21 -24.20 1.52
CA SER A 509 14.19 -24.93 0.78
C SER A 509 12.82 -24.24 0.75
N LEU A 510 12.65 -23.12 1.47
CA LEU A 510 11.41 -22.33 1.49
C LEU A 510 11.28 -21.43 0.27
N LEU A 511 10.05 -21.03 -0.07
CA LEU A 511 9.78 -20.05 -1.12
C LEU A 511 10.70 -18.82 -0.97
N PRO A 512 11.32 -18.34 -2.07
CA PRO A 512 12.35 -17.29 -2.01
C PRO A 512 11.81 -15.88 -1.73
N GLN A 513 10.60 -15.77 -1.20
CA GLN A 513 9.93 -14.50 -0.87
C GLN A 513 10.36 -13.95 0.50
N GLY A 514 10.77 -12.68 0.56
CA GLY A 514 11.24 -12.07 1.80
C GLY A 514 10.18 -12.00 2.91
N TYR A 515 8.90 -11.81 2.55
CA TYR A 515 7.79 -11.86 3.51
C TYR A 515 7.63 -13.22 4.21
N GLY A 516 7.71 -14.32 3.46
CA GLY A 516 7.59 -15.66 4.05
C GLY A 516 8.77 -15.96 4.98
N ARG A 517 9.98 -15.61 4.53
CA ARG A 517 11.21 -15.81 5.31
C ARG A 517 11.29 -14.92 6.54
N SER A 518 10.82 -13.68 6.49
CA SER A 518 10.82 -12.79 7.66
C SER A 518 9.85 -13.29 8.72
N LYS A 519 8.70 -13.84 8.32
CA LYS A 519 7.79 -14.58 9.21
C LYS A 519 8.45 -15.82 9.79
N PHE A 520 9.18 -16.61 9.00
CA PHE A 520 9.94 -17.76 9.49
C PHE A 520 10.99 -17.36 10.54
N VAL A 521 11.73 -16.27 10.33
CA VAL A 521 12.65 -15.72 11.35
C VAL A 521 11.91 -15.41 12.65
N CYS A 522 10.76 -14.74 12.56
CA CYS A 522 9.91 -14.47 13.73
C CYS A 522 9.41 -15.74 14.43
N GLU A 523 9.06 -16.79 13.67
CA GLU A 523 8.66 -18.09 14.23
C GLU A 523 9.78 -18.75 15.03
N LYS A 524 11.02 -18.70 14.52
CA LYS A 524 12.19 -19.18 15.27
C LYS A 524 12.47 -18.36 16.53
N LEU A 525 12.30 -17.04 16.48
CA LEU A 525 12.45 -16.20 17.68
C LEU A 525 11.37 -16.50 18.73
N MET A 526 10.13 -16.76 18.30
CA MET A 526 9.06 -17.25 19.18
C MET A 526 9.44 -18.60 19.81
N GLU A 527 9.94 -19.54 19.02
CA GLU A 527 10.37 -20.85 19.50
C GLU A 527 11.48 -20.76 20.55
N LYS A 528 12.48 -19.93 20.26
CA LYS A 528 13.59 -19.68 21.16
C LYS A 528 13.14 -18.99 22.44
N TYR A 529 12.25 -18.00 22.34
CA TYR A 529 11.67 -17.33 23.52
C TYR A 529 10.91 -18.31 24.41
N VAL A 530 10.02 -19.13 23.85
CA VAL A 530 9.22 -20.09 24.63
C VAL A 530 10.13 -21.12 25.30
N SER A 531 11.10 -21.68 24.58
CA SER A 531 12.03 -22.68 25.11
C SER A 531 13.01 -22.13 26.15
N SER A 532 13.46 -20.88 26.01
CA SER A 532 14.44 -20.27 26.93
C SER A 532 13.81 -19.62 28.17
N SER A 533 12.63 -19.03 28.04
CA SER A 533 11.95 -18.33 29.14
C SER A 533 10.93 -19.20 29.88
N GLY A 534 10.46 -20.28 29.24
CA GLY A 534 9.26 -20.98 29.69
C GLY A 534 7.98 -20.16 29.50
N GLY A 535 8.02 -19.06 28.74
CA GLY A 535 6.85 -18.26 28.39
C GLY A 535 5.85 -19.04 27.54
N LYS A 536 4.65 -18.49 27.40
CA LYS A 536 3.59 -19.07 26.56
C LYS A 536 3.55 -18.38 25.21
N GLY A 537 3.73 -19.14 24.13
CA GLY A 537 3.79 -18.61 22.78
C GLY A 537 3.08 -19.51 21.79
N ALA A 538 2.41 -18.88 20.83
CA ALA A 538 1.84 -19.58 19.68
C ALA A 538 2.06 -18.82 18.37
N ILE A 539 2.22 -19.60 17.32
CA ILE A 539 2.38 -19.16 15.94
C ILE A 539 1.12 -19.55 15.19
N LEU A 540 0.44 -18.56 14.62
CA LEU A 540 -0.77 -18.75 13.83
C LEU A 540 -0.42 -18.50 12.36
N ARG A 541 -0.08 -19.55 11.61
CA ARG A 541 0.23 -19.47 10.17
C ARG A 541 -1.07 -19.31 9.38
N VAL A 542 -1.46 -18.07 9.10
CA VAL A 542 -2.71 -17.77 8.38
C VAL A 542 -2.56 -18.02 6.88
N GLY A 543 -3.56 -18.70 6.29
CA GLY A 543 -3.69 -18.90 4.84
C GLY A 543 -4.36 -17.73 4.12
N GLN A 544 -5.08 -18.03 3.05
CA GLN A 544 -5.82 -17.00 2.31
C GLN A 544 -7.00 -16.49 3.13
N VAL A 545 -6.93 -15.24 3.58
CA VAL A 545 -8.05 -14.54 4.23
C VAL A 545 -9.02 -14.06 3.16
N ALA A 546 -10.30 -14.38 3.31
CA ALA A 546 -11.38 -13.98 2.42
C ALA A 546 -12.28 -12.92 3.07
N GLY A 547 -13.24 -12.41 2.29
CA GLY A 547 -14.26 -11.48 2.78
C GLY A 547 -15.10 -12.08 3.92
N PRO A 548 -15.78 -11.24 4.70
CA PRO A 548 -16.58 -11.70 5.84
C PRO A 548 -17.85 -12.41 5.37
N LEU A 549 -18.32 -13.39 6.14
CA LEU A 549 -19.61 -14.05 5.93
C LEU A 549 -20.77 -13.14 6.32
N GLU A 550 -20.59 -12.33 7.37
CA GLU A 550 -21.58 -11.37 7.88
C GLU A 550 -21.11 -9.91 7.70
N GLY A 551 -21.98 -8.94 7.97
CA GLY A 551 -21.65 -7.51 7.83
C GLY A 551 -21.39 -7.02 6.39
N THR A 552 -20.89 -5.79 6.28
CA THR A 552 -20.67 -5.04 5.02
C THR A 552 -19.19 -4.89 4.65
N GLY A 553 -18.28 -5.50 5.39
CA GLY A 553 -16.86 -5.44 5.10
C GLY A 553 -16.53 -6.00 3.71
N VAL A 554 -15.66 -5.30 2.98
CA VAL A 554 -15.27 -5.64 1.61
C VAL A 554 -13.89 -6.27 1.60
N TRP A 555 -13.75 -7.40 0.90
CA TRP A 555 -12.44 -7.99 0.64
C TRP A 555 -11.67 -7.11 -0.34
N ASN A 556 -10.44 -6.72 0.02
CA ASN A 556 -9.62 -5.79 -0.72
C ASN A 556 -9.45 -6.16 -2.20
N VAL A 557 -9.95 -5.30 -3.09
CA VAL A 557 -9.96 -5.47 -4.55
C VAL A 557 -8.58 -5.62 -5.18
N TRP A 558 -7.52 -5.20 -4.47
CA TRP A 558 -6.14 -5.29 -4.92
C TRP A 558 -5.47 -6.65 -4.62
N GLU A 559 -6.12 -7.52 -3.84
CA GLU A 559 -5.65 -8.89 -3.63
C GLU A 559 -5.93 -9.76 -4.86
N TRP A 560 -5.18 -10.86 -5.00
CA TRP A 560 -5.22 -11.68 -6.22
C TRP A 560 -6.62 -12.24 -6.53
N ALA A 561 -7.36 -12.74 -5.54
CA ALA A 561 -8.68 -13.32 -5.82
C ALA A 561 -9.67 -12.25 -6.30
N PRO A 562 -9.93 -11.15 -5.56
CA PRO A 562 -10.81 -10.07 -6.03
C PRO A 562 -10.38 -9.45 -7.38
N SER A 563 -9.07 -9.20 -7.56
CA SER A 563 -8.57 -8.59 -8.79
C SER A 563 -8.76 -9.49 -10.01
N MET A 564 -8.62 -10.81 -9.87
CA MET A 564 -8.95 -11.77 -10.93
C MET A 564 -10.41 -11.65 -11.38
N PHE A 565 -11.37 -11.50 -10.46
CA PHE A 565 -12.79 -11.36 -10.83
C PHE A 565 -13.09 -10.04 -11.55
N LEU A 566 -12.54 -8.93 -11.06
CA LEU A 566 -12.67 -7.61 -11.69
C LEU A 566 -12.06 -7.61 -13.10
N SER A 567 -10.85 -8.15 -13.23
CA SER A 567 -10.19 -8.36 -14.52
C SER A 567 -10.98 -9.27 -15.44
N SER A 568 -11.59 -10.33 -14.93
CA SER A 568 -12.44 -11.22 -15.74
C SER A 568 -13.67 -10.50 -16.28
N LYS A 569 -14.30 -9.61 -15.49
CA LYS A 569 -15.40 -8.76 -15.99
C LYS A 569 -14.93 -7.79 -17.06
N PHE A 570 -13.74 -7.21 -16.91
CA PHE A 570 -13.15 -6.33 -17.93
C PHE A 570 -12.83 -7.08 -19.23
N LEU A 571 -12.26 -8.29 -19.13
CA LEU A 571 -11.90 -9.13 -20.28
C LEU A 571 -13.10 -9.82 -20.93
N GLY A 572 -14.25 -9.86 -20.25
CA GLY A 572 -15.45 -10.58 -20.68
C GLY A 572 -15.38 -12.10 -20.53
N VAL A 573 -14.28 -12.64 -19.97
CA VAL A 573 -14.06 -14.08 -19.77
C VAL A 573 -13.42 -14.35 -18.41
N ALA A 574 -13.81 -15.45 -17.78
CA ALA A 574 -13.23 -15.95 -16.53
C ALA A 574 -12.36 -17.20 -16.76
N PRO A 575 -11.37 -17.50 -15.89
CA PRO A 575 -10.57 -18.70 -16.04
C PRO A 575 -11.37 -19.95 -15.63
N GLU A 576 -11.29 -21.01 -16.43
CA GLU A 576 -11.90 -22.31 -16.14
C GLU A 576 -11.31 -23.00 -14.91
N SER A 577 -10.05 -22.69 -14.58
CA SER A 577 -9.34 -23.20 -13.40
C SER A 577 -8.38 -22.16 -12.84
N ILE A 578 -8.06 -22.28 -11.54
CA ILE A 578 -7.18 -21.34 -10.82
C ILE A 578 -5.96 -22.06 -10.18
N GLY A 579 -5.41 -23.06 -10.87
CA GLY A 579 -4.29 -23.90 -10.37
C GLY A 579 -4.76 -25.19 -9.66
N SER A 580 -3.93 -25.75 -8.75
CA SER A 580 -4.15 -27.05 -8.06
C SER A 580 -5.24 -27.04 -6.97
N ALA A 581 -6.35 -26.35 -7.25
CA ALA A 581 -7.18 -25.62 -6.30
C ALA A 581 -8.09 -26.46 -5.38
N THR A 582 -7.57 -26.77 -4.18
CA THR A 582 -8.39 -26.77 -2.97
C THR A 582 -8.40 -25.35 -2.39
N MET A 583 -9.56 -24.69 -2.37
CA MET A 583 -9.69 -23.35 -1.81
C MET A 583 -9.95 -23.41 -0.31
N GLU A 584 -8.88 -23.26 0.46
CA GLU A 584 -8.92 -23.25 1.92
C GLU A 584 -9.09 -21.82 2.49
N TRP A 585 -9.90 -21.01 1.81
CA TRP A 585 -10.09 -19.60 2.12
C TRP A 585 -10.88 -19.42 3.42
N ILE A 586 -10.32 -18.63 4.34
CA ILE A 586 -10.89 -18.39 5.66
C ILE A 586 -11.57 -17.02 5.71
N PRO A 587 -12.89 -16.94 5.97
CA PRO A 587 -13.57 -15.66 6.16
C PRO A 587 -12.99 -14.87 7.33
N VAL A 588 -12.72 -13.58 7.12
CA VAL A 588 -12.00 -12.73 8.08
C VAL A 588 -12.72 -12.55 9.42
N ASP A 589 -14.05 -12.57 9.43
CA ASP A 589 -14.88 -12.49 10.62
C ASP A 589 -14.77 -13.75 11.49
N VAL A 590 -14.82 -14.93 10.85
CA VAL A 590 -14.59 -16.21 11.53
C VAL A 590 -13.14 -16.32 12.02
N LEU A 591 -12.16 -15.82 11.24
CA LEU A 591 -10.76 -15.78 11.66
C LEU A 591 -10.56 -14.95 12.94
N GLY A 592 -11.28 -13.83 13.08
CA GLY A 592 -11.28 -13.05 14.32
C GLY A 592 -11.72 -13.87 15.54
N GLN A 593 -12.78 -14.67 15.39
CA GLN A 593 -13.28 -15.58 16.44
C GLN A 593 -12.26 -16.68 16.76
N ILE A 594 -11.67 -17.30 15.73
CA ILE A 594 -10.65 -18.34 15.87
C ILE A 594 -9.46 -17.82 16.69
N VAL A 595 -8.96 -16.60 16.42
CA VAL A 595 -7.86 -16.00 17.19
C VAL A 595 -8.22 -15.89 18.68
N GLY A 596 -9.46 -15.51 18.99
CA GLY A 596 -9.96 -15.47 20.37
C GLY A 596 -9.97 -16.85 21.04
N GLU A 597 -10.48 -17.88 20.37
CA GLU A 597 -10.50 -19.25 20.92
C GLU A 597 -9.08 -19.83 21.09
N LEU A 598 -8.19 -19.59 20.13
CA LEU A 598 -6.80 -20.03 20.21
C LEU A 598 -6.03 -19.32 21.33
N MET A 599 -6.37 -18.06 21.65
CA MET A 599 -5.81 -17.39 22.83
C MET A 599 -6.11 -18.17 24.11
N ASP A 600 -7.32 -18.73 24.24
CA ASP A 600 -7.72 -19.53 25.41
C ASP A 600 -7.03 -20.89 25.43
N ASP A 601 -6.89 -21.55 24.28
CA ASP A 601 -6.16 -22.82 24.17
C ASP A 601 -4.70 -22.65 24.62
N VAL A 602 -3.99 -21.67 24.07
CA VAL A 602 -2.59 -21.38 24.42
C VAL A 602 -2.45 -21.05 25.90
N ALA A 603 -3.42 -20.33 26.46
CA ALA A 603 -3.48 -20.05 27.88
C ALA A 603 -3.55 -21.33 28.73
N GLN A 604 -4.19 -22.39 28.28
CA GLN A 604 -4.38 -23.63 29.04
C GLN A 604 -3.23 -24.62 28.89
N ARG A 605 -2.34 -24.40 27.92
CA ARG A 605 -1.24 -25.31 27.59
C ARG A 605 -0.09 -25.20 28.57
N GLU A 606 0.69 -26.27 28.63
CA GLU A 606 1.93 -26.32 29.40
C GLU A 606 2.93 -25.29 28.85
N ALA A 607 3.59 -24.60 29.77
CA ALA A 607 4.64 -23.65 29.48
C ALA A 607 5.86 -24.35 28.85
N GLY A 608 6.59 -23.65 27.98
CA GLY A 608 7.86 -24.14 27.41
C GLY A 608 7.77 -24.93 26.10
N ALA A 609 6.58 -25.17 25.56
CA ALA A 609 6.40 -25.74 24.23
C ALA A 609 5.67 -24.76 23.29
N THR A 610 6.29 -24.45 22.15
CA THR A 610 5.72 -23.55 21.14
C THR A 610 4.63 -24.26 20.37
N ILE A 611 3.46 -23.66 20.25
CA ILE A 611 2.35 -24.24 19.50
C ILE A 611 2.25 -23.56 18.15
N VAL A 612 2.15 -24.37 17.09
CA VAL A 612 1.90 -23.87 15.73
C VAL A 612 0.51 -24.29 15.30
N TYR A 613 -0.24 -23.34 14.78
CA TYR A 613 -1.54 -23.54 14.15
C TYR A 613 -1.44 -23.15 12.69
N ASN A 614 -1.78 -24.04 11.76
CA ASN A 614 -1.98 -23.64 10.38
C ASN A 614 -3.43 -23.21 10.20
N VAL A 615 -3.65 -21.89 10.24
CA VAL A 615 -4.97 -21.27 10.27
C VAL A 615 -5.49 -21.07 8.85
N VAL A 616 -6.00 -22.15 8.28
CA VAL A 616 -6.67 -22.21 6.97
C VAL A 616 -8.08 -22.77 7.14
N ASN A 617 -8.96 -22.64 6.14
CA ASN A 617 -10.26 -23.31 6.21
C ASN A 617 -10.06 -24.84 6.23
N PRO A 618 -10.54 -25.56 7.27
CA PRO A 618 -10.35 -27.00 7.35
C PRO A 618 -11.11 -27.77 6.27
N ARG A 619 -12.14 -27.16 5.68
CA ARG A 619 -12.97 -27.77 4.63
C ARG A 619 -12.79 -26.97 3.34
N ALA A 620 -11.95 -27.47 2.43
CA ALA A 620 -11.70 -26.83 1.15
C ALA A 620 -12.96 -26.81 0.27
N ALA A 621 -13.16 -25.70 -0.46
CA ALA A 621 -14.09 -25.64 -1.57
C ALA A 621 -13.38 -25.99 -2.89
N SER A 622 -14.12 -26.52 -3.87
CA SER A 622 -13.60 -26.72 -5.22
C SER A 622 -13.93 -25.53 -6.12
N TRP A 623 -13.05 -25.24 -7.09
CA TRP A 623 -13.31 -24.15 -8.04
C TRP A 623 -14.57 -24.42 -8.87
N ASP A 624 -14.78 -25.69 -9.26
CA ASP A 624 -15.96 -26.14 -10.01
C ASP A 624 -17.27 -25.84 -9.28
N GLU A 625 -17.29 -25.96 -7.95
CA GLU A 625 -18.47 -25.61 -7.15
C GLU A 625 -18.77 -24.11 -7.15
N LEU A 626 -17.74 -23.26 -7.24
CA LEU A 626 -17.88 -21.80 -7.23
C LEU A 626 -18.10 -21.20 -8.62
N LEU A 627 -17.65 -21.87 -9.68
CA LEU A 627 -17.74 -21.40 -11.07
C LEU A 627 -19.16 -20.98 -11.50
N PRO A 628 -20.25 -21.65 -11.08
CA PRO A 628 -21.61 -21.20 -11.39
C PRO A 628 -21.93 -19.79 -10.86
N ALA A 629 -21.38 -19.37 -9.72
CA ALA A 629 -21.55 -18.00 -9.24
C ALA A 629 -20.78 -17.01 -10.11
N VAL A 630 -19.56 -17.36 -10.52
CA VAL A 630 -18.72 -16.54 -11.42
C VAL A 630 -19.43 -16.30 -12.75
N LYS A 631 -20.05 -17.35 -13.31
CA LYS A 631 -20.79 -17.29 -14.57
C LYS A 631 -22.02 -16.38 -14.56
N GLN A 632 -22.52 -15.99 -13.38
CA GLN A 632 -23.58 -14.99 -13.28
C GLN A 632 -23.07 -13.57 -13.59
N VAL A 633 -21.78 -13.32 -13.38
CA VAL A 633 -21.12 -12.03 -13.66
C VAL A 633 -20.43 -12.06 -15.02
N VAL A 634 -19.75 -13.16 -15.33
CA VAL A 634 -18.97 -13.35 -16.57
C VAL A 634 -19.37 -14.68 -17.22
N PRO A 635 -20.30 -14.68 -18.20
CA PRO A 635 -20.91 -15.91 -18.71
C PRO A 635 -19.93 -16.90 -19.36
N GLU A 636 -18.87 -16.38 -19.99
CA GLU A 636 -17.89 -17.16 -20.72
C GLU A 636 -16.67 -17.50 -19.86
N THR A 637 -16.16 -18.73 -20.03
CA THR A 637 -14.93 -19.20 -19.41
C THR A 637 -13.93 -19.65 -20.46
N VAL A 638 -12.65 -19.48 -20.18
CA VAL A 638 -11.54 -19.89 -21.06
C VAL A 638 -10.47 -20.63 -20.26
N PRO A 639 -9.63 -21.48 -20.91
CA PRO A 639 -8.48 -22.08 -20.24
C PRO A 639 -7.62 -21.04 -19.51
N ALA A 640 -7.04 -21.43 -18.37
CA ALA A 640 -6.29 -20.48 -17.53
C ALA A 640 -5.11 -19.81 -18.26
N ALA A 641 -4.46 -20.54 -19.18
CA ALA A 641 -3.43 -20.00 -20.07
C ALA A 641 -3.95 -18.87 -20.96
N GLU A 642 -5.09 -19.10 -21.60
CA GLU A 642 -5.72 -18.11 -22.46
C GLU A 642 -6.17 -16.88 -21.66
N TRP A 643 -6.69 -17.06 -20.44
CA TRP A 643 -7.06 -15.94 -19.58
C TRP A 643 -5.85 -15.06 -19.25
N VAL A 644 -4.69 -15.66 -18.93
CA VAL A 644 -3.45 -14.93 -18.63
C VAL A 644 -2.92 -14.20 -19.87
N GLU A 645 -2.98 -14.82 -21.05
CA GLU A 645 -2.61 -14.18 -22.32
C GLU A 645 -3.49 -12.96 -22.62
N ARG A 646 -4.81 -13.08 -22.45
CA ARG A 646 -5.75 -11.95 -22.62
C ARG A 646 -5.50 -10.85 -21.61
N LEU A 647 -5.19 -11.21 -20.36
CA LEU A 647 -4.80 -10.24 -19.35
C LEU A 647 -3.54 -9.49 -19.77
N GLU A 648 -2.50 -10.17 -20.22
CA GLU A 648 -1.25 -9.54 -20.69
C GLU A 648 -1.47 -8.62 -21.89
N ALA A 649 -2.23 -9.07 -22.89
CA ALA A 649 -2.54 -8.29 -24.09
C ALA A 649 -3.34 -7.01 -23.81
N SER A 650 -4.12 -6.98 -22.72
CA SER A 650 -4.90 -5.81 -22.33
C SER A 650 -4.06 -4.65 -21.78
N ARG A 651 -2.76 -4.85 -21.54
CA ARG A 651 -1.84 -3.83 -21.02
C ARG A 651 -1.75 -2.58 -21.90
N ASP A 652 -1.92 -2.74 -23.21
CA ASP A 652 -1.75 -1.67 -24.20
C ASP A 652 -2.99 -0.80 -24.41
N ALA A 653 -4.09 -1.08 -23.69
CA ALA A 653 -5.38 -0.39 -23.87
C ALA A 653 -5.49 0.99 -23.16
N GLY A 654 -4.38 1.55 -22.64
CA GLY A 654 -4.31 2.92 -22.08
C GLY A 654 -4.16 3.00 -20.55
N SER A 655 -3.97 4.20 -20.00
CA SER A 655 -3.62 4.40 -18.57
C SER A 655 -4.74 4.13 -17.58
N HIS A 656 -6.01 4.17 -18.01
CA HIS A 656 -7.18 3.91 -17.16
C HIS A 656 -7.50 2.42 -16.98
N VAL A 657 -6.76 1.54 -17.66
CA VAL A 657 -6.98 0.09 -17.63
C VAL A 657 -6.71 -0.50 -16.25
N LEU A 658 -5.74 0.03 -15.48
CA LEU A 658 -5.37 -0.57 -14.18
C LEU A 658 -6.46 -0.48 -13.10
N ASP A 659 -7.39 0.47 -13.20
CA ASP A 659 -8.50 0.59 -12.26
C ASP A 659 -9.65 -0.37 -12.60
N GLN A 660 -9.85 -0.64 -13.90
CA GLN A 660 -10.88 -1.56 -14.39
C GLN A 660 -10.39 -3.00 -14.52
N ASN A 661 -9.07 -3.17 -14.65
CA ASN A 661 -8.37 -4.44 -14.85
C ASN A 661 -7.19 -4.56 -13.87
N PRO A 662 -7.48 -4.63 -12.55
CA PRO A 662 -6.46 -4.60 -11.51
C PRO A 662 -5.51 -5.81 -11.52
N GLY A 663 -5.92 -6.92 -12.12
CA GLY A 663 -5.11 -8.14 -12.25
C GLY A 663 -3.80 -7.93 -13.01
N LEU A 664 -3.68 -6.90 -13.85
CA LEU A 664 -2.41 -6.56 -14.52
C LEU A 664 -1.25 -6.32 -13.53
N LYS A 665 -1.55 -5.84 -12.31
CA LYS A 665 -0.55 -5.63 -11.25
C LYS A 665 0.04 -6.95 -10.72
N LEU A 666 -0.66 -8.06 -10.95
CA LEU A 666 -0.34 -9.40 -10.45
C LEU A 666 -0.16 -10.39 -11.62
N LEU A 667 0.14 -9.90 -12.84
CA LEU A 667 0.29 -10.75 -14.02
C LEU A 667 1.29 -11.89 -13.81
N ASP A 668 2.46 -11.59 -13.25
CA ASP A 668 3.50 -12.61 -12.99
C ASP A 668 3.04 -13.62 -11.93
N PHE A 669 2.28 -13.17 -10.93
CA PHE A 669 1.66 -14.08 -9.96
C PHE A 669 0.67 -15.04 -10.63
N TYR A 670 -0.17 -14.56 -11.55
CA TYR A 670 -1.09 -15.42 -12.31
C TYR A 670 -0.35 -16.38 -13.24
N LYS A 671 0.69 -15.92 -13.95
CA LYS A 671 1.56 -16.79 -14.76
C LYS A 671 2.11 -17.95 -13.91
N GLN A 672 2.66 -17.64 -12.74
CA GLN A 672 3.24 -18.65 -11.85
C GLN A 672 2.18 -19.58 -11.23
N THR A 673 1.03 -19.04 -10.84
CA THR A 673 0.02 -19.77 -10.04
C THR A 673 -0.94 -20.57 -10.92
N PHE A 674 -1.36 -20.01 -12.06
CA PHE A 674 -2.36 -20.61 -12.93
C PHE A 674 -1.72 -21.50 -14.00
N LEU A 675 -0.50 -21.18 -14.44
CA LEU A 675 0.21 -21.93 -15.49
C LEU A 675 1.29 -22.85 -14.94
N GLY A 676 1.58 -22.78 -13.64
CA GLY A 676 2.54 -23.65 -12.98
C GLY A 676 2.12 -25.11 -13.13
N SER A 677 2.98 -25.93 -13.75
CA SER A 677 2.79 -27.38 -13.92
C SER A 677 2.60 -28.08 -12.58
N ASP A 678 1.56 -28.91 -12.48
CA ASP A 678 1.27 -29.89 -11.41
C ASP A 678 2.07 -29.69 -10.11
N ARG A 679 1.76 -28.62 -9.37
CA ARG A 679 2.07 -28.62 -7.94
C ARG A 679 1.26 -29.75 -7.33
N GLN A 680 1.90 -30.89 -7.07
CA GLN A 680 1.32 -31.94 -6.23
C GLN A 680 0.72 -31.25 -5.00
N ALA A 681 -0.55 -31.56 -4.69
CA ALA A 681 -1.33 -30.82 -3.70
C ALA A 681 -0.53 -30.63 -2.40
N LEU A 682 -0.29 -29.37 -2.04
CA LEU A 682 0.31 -29.00 -0.77
C LEU A 682 -0.63 -29.46 0.34
N VAL A 683 -0.15 -30.32 1.24
CA VAL A 683 -0.95 -30.77 2.38
C VAL A 683 -0.64 -29.87 3.56
N ILE A 684 -1.67 -29.19 4.09
CA ILE A 684 -1.55 -28.36 5.28
C ILE A 684 -2.16 -29.13 6.46
N GLU A 685 -1.35 -29.46 7.47
CA GLU A 685 -1.83 -30.08 8.71
C GLU A 685 -2.65 -29.08 9.52
N LYS A 686 -3.73 -29.50 10.18
CA LYS A 686 -4.69 -28.60 10.87
C LYS A 686 -5.19 -29.16 12.19
N GLN A 687 -4.49 -30.15 12.76
CA GLN A 687 -4.94 -30.88 13.93
C GLN A 687 -4.99 -30.01 15.18
N ASN A 688 -3.96 -29.18 15.40
CA ASN A 688 -3.92 -28.19 16.47
C ASN A 688 -5.03 -27.15 16.26
N LEU A 689 -5.22 -26.66 15.03
CA LEU A 689 -6.32 -25.73 14.73
C LEU A 689 -7.68 -26.33 15.09
N LEU A 690 -7.93 -27.55 14.63
CA LEU A 690 -9.19 -28.26 14.89
C LEU A 690 -9.37 -28.62 16.35
N TRP A 691 -8.30 -28.76 17.14
CA TRP A 691 -8.42 -28.98 18.57
C TRP A 691 -8.70 -27.68 19.32
N GLY A 692 -7.93 -26.62 19.03
CA GLY A 692 -7.99 -25.36 19.76
C GLY A 692 -9.17 -24.45 19.41
N SER A 693 -9.85 -24.68 18.28
CA SER A 693 -10.95 -23.79 17.83
C SER A 693 -12.23 -24.53 17.44
N ASN A 694 -13.33 -24.16 18.09
CA ASN A 694 -14.67 -24.60 17.74
C ASN A 694 -15.19 -23.89 16.47
N ALA A 695 -14.89 -22.61 16.31
CA ALA A 695 -15.20 -21.86 15.09
C ALA A 695 -14.58 -22.52 13.86
N ALA A 696 -13.31 -22.93 13.92
CA ALA A 696 -12.65 -23.66 12.84
C ALA A 696 -13.31 -25.02 12.57
N ARG A 697 -13.63 -25.81 13.62
CA ARG A 697 -14.34 -27.09 13.47
C ARG A 697 -15.70 -26.95 12.79
N ASN A 698 -16.40 -25.84 12.99
CA ASN A 698 -17.74 -25.63 12.46
C ASN A 698 -17.77 -24.83 11.15
N LEU A 699 -16.63 -24.29 10.71
CA LEU A 699 -16.54 -23.52 9.46
C LEU A 699 -16.81 -24.42 8.24
N SER A 700 -17.86 -24.10 7.47
CA SER A 700 -18.17 -24.79 6.22
C SER A 700 -17.18 -24.39 5.10
N PRO A 701 -17.09 -25.19 4.00
CA PRO A 701 -16.46 -24.71 2.79
C PRO A 701 -17.06 -23.39 2.33
N VAL A 702 -16.29 -22.59 1.59
CA VAL A 702 -16.82 -21.43 0.87
C VAL A 702 -17.89 -21.90 -0.10
N LYS A 703 -19.07 -21.29 -0.03
CA LYS A 703 -20.21 -21.63 -0.90
C LYS A 703 -20.40 -20.58 -1.98
N PRO A 704 -21.11 -20.91 -3.09
CA PRO A 704 -21.45 -19.95 -4.13
C PRO A 704 -22.11 -18.66 -3.63
N GLN A 705 -22.95 -18.75 -2.58
CA GLN A 705 -23.60 -17.59 -1.99
C GLN A 705 -22.61 -16.64 -1.30
N ASN A 706 -21.54 -17.19 -0.70
CA ASN A 706 -20.48 -16.38 -0.09
C ASN A 706 -19.71 -15.62 -1.16
N LEU A 707 -19.31 -16.31 -2.24
CA LEU A 707 -18.62 -15.67 -3.37
C LEU A 707 -19.50 -14.60 -4.03
N THR A 708 -20.79 -14.89 -4.23
CA THR A 708 -21.77 -13.92 -4.76
C THR A 708 -21.86 -12.67 -3.88
N LYS A 709 -21.86 -12.83 -2.56
CA LYS A 709 -21.84 -11.70 -1.62
C LYS A 709 -20.57 -10.86 -1.79
N TRP A 710 -19.40 -11.50 -1.87
CA TRP A 710 -18.13 -10.78 -2.03
C TRP A 710 -18.04 -10.06 -3.37
N MET A 711 -18.48 -10.71 -4.47
CA MET A 711 -18.56 -10.10 -5.80
C MET A 711 -19.43 -8.84 -5.80
N LYS A 712 -20.60 -8.86 -5.15
CA LYS A 712 -21.43 -7.66 -4.97
C LYS A 712 -20.69 -6.54 -4.23
N GLY A 713 -19.89 -6.88 -3.22
CA GLY A 713 -19.04 -5.93 -2.51
C GLY A 713 -17.95 -5.27 -3.37
N TRP A 714 -17.57 -5.90 -4.49
CA TRP A 714 -16.64 -5.37 -5.48
C TRP A 714 -17.35 -4.61 -6.63
N GLY A 715 -18.68 -4.50 -6.59
CA GLY A 715 -19.47 -3.88 -7.67
C GLY A 715 -19.68 -4.78 -8.89
N LEU A 716 -19.60 -6.09 -8.71
CA LEU A 716 -19.78 -7.08 -9.79
C LEU A 716 -21.25 -7.44 -10.03
#